data_AF-A0A938P318-F1
#
_entry.id   AF-A0A938P318-F1
#
_cell.length_a   1.000
_cell.length_b   1.000
_cell.length_c   1.000
_cell.angle_alpha   90.00
_cell.angle_beta   90.00
_cell.angle_gamma   90.00
#
_symmetry.space_group_name_H-M   'P 1'
#
loop_
_entity.id
_entity.type
_entity.pdbx_description
1 polymer ?
#
loop_
_entity_poly.entity_id
_entity_poly.type
_entity_poly.pdbx_seq_one_letter_code
_entity_poly.pdbx_strand_id
1 'polypeptide(L)'
;MAMTSAPGLPILPVALLLAGRPCLVVGAGKVAARKAGHLIEAGARVTVVGEHASAAVCGLHASGAIRLEERAFAEQDMTGCALVFAATDDADANLRVLEACRRQGILCGCVDFHWREGDLISPAVLRTDDLTVAVSTGGRSCRRARLVRDRLARHLAGVDTADLLVIGTGMTSVSTTFTVGTRTSNLARAQTRQVVERLRGLLPGWTFDVHPRSSPGDRDRAMDLRESPADFFTRDLDEAVLRGDLDFAVHSAKDMPNPITPGLDWFWLPWRDDPRDCLVLPAGRSHTAMPLRPRLGVSSERREAYCRCRFPDAQFLPIRGNIEDRLAQLDGGRFDALVMAGAALNRLGLETRISEWIPLEELPTPPGQGALGLAFRAGDARLIRLRSLFVRPVAFVGAGVGSAGMCTVDGLAELEACDVCIHDALIDPALLAGLRVHAQCIDAGKRAGDPAHAQAETTDRILDYARQGRRVVRLKGGDPGIFGRLAEETEALEALDLAFRVVPGVSSLNAATTGTGMLLTRRGVSQGFCAITARAAGGKPADVSASARSRLPVVFFMAGQSIASATAQLLSDGWAAATPAAVILAAGTDDEAVVSGTLTDLTSRMDVLDEDASNHPALLICGDAAGYRFRGGGGALRGQRVLLTFSEALLKHAAQQVRDWGGVPVSRPMVCLSPRLDERGWLRDLRQYDWSVVTSPSAVDCLMKTLRQTMTDLRSLPRLLVAGPGTAARFEAYGIQADAQPAADFGCAGVLEWVRRHLTTGERVLRLRSDRAGAGLAHALRGCGLRVDDVVLYRNEPMVYARKPRFDMAVFASGAAVESLLAQWGREALTGKRVAAFPGSACAALAKAGIPVDVVAAEPTVAACVGDLALHDVRRAMEEETETPPGP
;
A
#
# COMPACT_ATOMS: atom_id res chain seq x y z
N MET A 1 -12.86 16.75 42.00
CA MET A 1 -13.56 15.75 42.84
C MET A 1 -14.15 14.68 41.94
N ALA A 2 -13.57 13.49 41.92
CA ALA A 2 -14.12 12.35 41.19
C ALA A 2 -15.29 11.76 42.00
N MET A 3 -16.52 11.87 41.49
CA MET A 3 -17.64 11.10 42.01
C MET A 3 -17.39 9.62 41.68
N THR A 4 -17.06 8.85 42.71
CA THR A 4 -16.99 7.39 42.66
C THR A 4 -18.37 6.85 42.27
N SER A 5 -18.51 6.45 40.99
CA SER A 5 -19.75 5.83 40.51
C SER A 5 -19.91 4.47 41.17
N ALA A 6 -20.97 4.27 41.96
CA ALA A 6 -21.35 2.96 42.48
C ALA A 6 -21.40 1.91 41.33
N PRO A 7 -21.02 0.64 41.58
CA PRO A 7 -21.11 -0.41 40.57
C PRO A 7 -22.56 -0.54 40.06
N GLY A 8 -22.70 -0.87 38.76
CA GLY A 8 -24.02 -1.16 38.19
C GLY A 8 -24.60 -2.44 38.78
N LEU A 9 -25.93 -2.57 38.77
CA LEU A 9 -26.58 -3.81 39.20
C LEU A 9 -26.16 -4.96 38.26
N PRO A 10 -25.72 -6.11 38.79
CA PRO A 10 -25.55 -7.31 37.98
C PRO A 10 -26.92 -7.73 37.45
N ILE A 11 -27.05 -7.87 36.14
CA ILE A 11 -28.30 -8.27 35.46
C ILE A 11 -28.08 -9.53 34.65
N LEU A 12 -29.06 -10.41 34.62
CA LEU A 12 -29.11 -11.54 33.70
C LEU A 12 -29.90 -11.12 32.44
N PRO A 13 -29.28 -11.05 31.25
CA PRO A 13 -30.00 -10.74 30.02
C PRO A 13 -30.85 -11.94 29.62
N VAL A 14 -32.18 -11.78 29.66
CA VAL A 14 -33.15 -12.81 29.24
C VAL A 14 -34.10 -12.24 28.20
N ALA A 15 -34.47 -13.06 27.21
CA ALA A 15 -35.51 -12.74 26.24
C ALA A 15 -36.85 -13.31 26.72
N LEU A 16 -37.89 -12.47 26.79
CA LEU A 16 -39.23 -12.88 27.21
C LEU A 16 -40.10 -13.17 25.98
N LEU A 17 -40.67 -14.37 25.92
CA LEU A 17 -41.67 -14.74 24.91
C LEU A 17 -43.04 -14.22 25.36
N LEU A 18 -43.50 -13.15 24.73
CA LEU A 18 -44.72 -12.42 25.12
C LEU A 18 -45.85 -12.51 24.09
N ALA A 19 -45.65 -13.22 22.98
CA ALA A 19 -46.67 -13.38 21.94
C ALA A 19 -48.01 -13.87 22.54
N GLY A 20 -49.07 -13.08 22.36
CA GLY A 20 -50.42 -13.33 22.89
C GLY A 20 -50.58 -13.21 24.41
N ARG A 21 -49.51 -12.96 25.17
CA ARG A 21 -49.58 -12.88 26.63
C ARG A 21 -50.11 -11.52 27.09
N PRO A 22 -50.97 -11.46 28.12
CA PRO A 22 -51.47 -10.20 28.66
C PRO A 22 -50.36 -9.44 29.39
N CYS A 23 -50.17 -8.17 29.07
CA CYS A 23 -49.22 -7.28 29.73
C CYS A 23 -49.92 -5.96 30.09
N LEU A 24 -49.55 -5.38 31.23
CA LEU A 24 -50.15 -4.14 31.73
C LEU A 24 -49.12 -3.01 31.73
N VAL A 25 -49.55 -1.80 31.35
CA VAL A 25 -48.81 -0.56 31.58
C VAL A 25 -49.66 0.36 32.44
N VAL A 26 -49.15 0.71 33.62
CA VAL A 26 -49.81 1.63 34.56
C VAL A 26 -49.25 3.04 34.33
N GLY A 27 -50.12 3.98 34.00
CA GLY A 27 -49.82 5.31 33.49
C GLY A 27 -50.23 5.47 32.03
N ALA A 28 -50.73 6.64 31.65
CA ALA A 28 -51.22 6.91 30.29
C ALA A 28 -50.45 8.05 29.57
N GLY A 29 -49.27 8.40 30.08
CA GLY A 29 -48.39 9.42 29.49
C GLY A 29 -47.54 8.94 28.30
N LYS A 30 -46.67 9.82 27.80
CA LYS A 30 -45.76 9.52 26.66
C LYS A 30 -44.80 8.36 26.96
N VAL A 31 -44.39 8.21 28.21
CA VAL A 31 -43.51 7.12 28.66
C VAL A 31 -44.23 5.77 28.57
N ALA A 32 -45.50 5.73 28.99
CA ALA A 32 -46.35 4.56 28.89
C ALA A 32 -46.57 4.15 27.42
N ALA A 33 -46.86 5.10 26.53
CA ALA A 33 -47.00 4.83 25.09
C ALA A 33 -45.75 4.13 24.51
N ARG A 34 -44.54 4.56 24.90
CA ARG A 34 -43.28 3.92 24.47
C ARG A 34 -43.12 2.50 25.01
N LYS A 35 -43.55 2.22 26.25
CA LYS A 35 -43.51 0.88 26.83
C LYS A 35 -44.53 -0.05 26.19
N ALA A 36 -45.74 0.45 25.94
CA ALA A 36 -46.76 -0.24 25.18
C ALA A 36 -46.22 -0.61 23.80
N GLY A 37 -45.57 0.32 23.09
CA GLY A 37 -44.91 0.06 21.80
C GLY A 37 -43.94 -1.15 21.83
N HIS A 38 -43.02 -1.18 22.79
CA HIS A 38 -42.09 -2.31 22.91
C HIS A 38 -42.77 -3.65 23.18
N LEU A 39 -43.88 -3.65 23.93
CA LEU A 39 -44.67 -4.84 24.24
C LEU A 39 -45.46 -5.31 23.01
N ILE A 40 -46.05 -4.39 22.25
CA ILE A 40 -46.76 -4.66 20.99
C ILE A 40 -45.80 -5.28 19.97
N GLU A 41 -44.60 -4.71 19.81
CA GLU A 41 -43.56 -5.27 18.93
C GLU A 41 -43.12 -6.69 19.35
N ALA A 42 -43.27 -7.04 20.62
CA ALA A 42 -43.02 -8.39 21.14
C ALA A 42 -44.25 -9.33 21.02
N GLY A 43 -45.34 -8.87 20.40
CA GLY A 43 -46.58 -9.61 20.18
C GLY A 43 -47.51 -9.71 21.40
N ALA A 44 -47.30 -8.89 22.44
CA ALA A 44 -48.11 -8.95 23.66
C ALA A 44 -49.53 -8.37 23.48
N ARG A 45 -50.49 -8.86 24.28
CA ARG A 45 -51.80 -8.21 24.45
C ARG A 45 -51.69 -7.14 25.52
N VAL A 46 -51.63 -5.88 25.12
CA VAL A 46 -51.32 -4.77 26.02
C VAL A 46 -52.59 -4.06 26.48
N THR A 47 -52.71 -3.92 27.80
CA THR A 47 -53.68 -3.01 28.42
C THR A 47 -52.93 -1.84 29.05
N VAL A 48 -53.43 -0.62 28.86
CA VAL A 48 -52.92 0.60 29.48
C VAL A 48 -53.99 1.14 30.41
N VAL A 49 -53.64 1.36 31.68
CA VAL A 49 -54.53 1.93 32.70
C VAL A 49 -53.92 3.22 33.21
N GLY A 50 -54.67 4.31 33.18
CA GLY A 50 -54.23 5.58 33.77
C GLY A 50 -55.16 6.73 33.45
N GLU A 51 -55.11 7.76 34.29
CA GLU A 51 -55.93 8.96 34.12
C GLU A 51 -55.30 9.89 33.06
N HIS A 52 -56.14 10.61 32.32
CA HIS A 52 -55.73 11.62 31.34
C HIS A 52 -54.79 11.07 30.25
N ALA A 53 -55.30 10.22 29.36
CA ALA A 53 -54.49 9.60 28.33
C ALA A 53 -53.86 10.61 27.36
N SER A 54 -52.55 10.48 27.15
CA SER A 54 -51.84 11.31 26.18
C SER A 54 -52.24 10.96 24.75
N ALA A 55 -52.13 11.93 23.82
CA ALA A 55 -52.44 11.71 22.40
C ALA A 55 -51.74 10.49 21.78
N ALA A 56 -50.53 10.15 22.26
CA ALA A 56 -49.81 8.96 21.81
C ALA A 56 -50.46 7.65 22.26
N VAL A 57 -51.01 7.59 23.48
CA VAL A 57 -51.76 6.43 23.99
C VAL A 57 -53.12 6.34 23.29
N CYS A 58 -53.83 7.46 23.13
CA CYS A 58 -55.09 7.50 22.38
C CYS A 58 -54.90 7.01 20.93
N GLY A 59 -53.80 7.37 20.28
CA GLY A 59 -53.47 6.89 18.94
C GLY A 59 -53.26 5.37 18.87
N LEU A 60 -52.57 4.77 19.86
CA LEU A 60 -52.42 3.31 19.96
C LEU A 60 -53.74 2.59 20.26
N HIS A 61 -54.63 3.22 21.03
CA HIS A 61 -55.95 2.67 21.30
C HIS A 61 -56.84 2.71 20.04
N ALA A 62 -56.86 3.85 19.35
CA ALA A 62 -57.63 4.03 18.12
C ALA A 62 -57.22 3.08 16.99
N SER A 63 -55.94 2.67 16.93
CA SER A 63 -55.47 1.66 15.98
C SER A 63 -55.83 0.21 16.37
N GLY A 64 -56.42 0.00 17.55
CA GLY A 64 -56.71 -1.32 18.10
C GLY A 64 -55.50 -2.06 18.66
N ALA A 65 -54.33 -1.41 18.75
CA ALA A 65 -53.09 -2.04 19.21
C ALA A 65 -53.04 -2.24 20.75
N ILE A 66 -53.83 -1.46 21.50
CA ILE A 66 -53.97 -1.58 22.95
C ILE A 66 -55.43 -1.48 23.41
N ARG A 67 -55.73 -2.05 24.57
CA ARG A 67 -56.91 -1.70 25.37
C ARG A 67 -56.54 -0.54 26.31
N LEU A 68 -57.36 0.52 26.34
CA LEU A 68 -57.18 1.67 27.22
C LEU A 68 -58.30 1.70 28.25
N GLU A 69 -57.93 1.87 29.53
CA GLU A 69 -58.84 2.06 30.64
C GLU A 69 -58.51 3.40 31.31
N GLU A 70 -59.28 4.45 31.00
CA GLU A 70 -59.04 5.80 31.50
C GLU A 70 -59.57 6.00 32.92
N ARG A 71 -58.85 5.42 33.88
CA ARG A 71 -59.12 5.53 35.32
C ARG A 71 -57.86 5.26 36.13
N ALA A 72 -57.93 5.52 37.43
CA ALA A 72 -56.90 5.09 38.37
C ALA A 72 -56.72 3.56 38.35
N PHE A 73 -55.48 3.14 38.59
CA PHE A 73 -55.08 1.74 38.69
C PHE A 73 -55.72 1.04 39.89
N ALA A 74 -56.21 -0.18 39.66
CA ALA A 74 -56.66 -1.10 40.70
C ALA A 74 -55.87 -2.42 40.61
N GLU A 75 -55.56 -3.07 41.75
CA GLU A 75 -54.76 -4.30 41.75
C GLU A 75 -55.36 -5.44 40.90
N GLN A 76 -56.68 -5.41 40.70
CA GLN A 76 -57.43 -6.35 39.88
C GLN A 76 -56.98 -6.32 38.40
N ASP A 77 -56.47 -5.18 37.94
CA ASP A 77 -56.04 -4.95 36.55
C ASP A 77 -54.82 -5.79 36.17
N MET A 78 -54.07 -6.28 37.16
CA MET A 78 -52.88 -7.11 36.94
C MET A 78 -53.20 -8.60 36.85
N THR A 79 -54.46 -8.99 37.08
CA THR A 79 -54.85 -10.40 37.18
C THR A 79 -54.50 -11.15 35.90
N GLY A 80 -53.60 -12.13 36.02
CA GLY A 80 -53.14 -12.96 34.91
C GLY A 80 -52.12 -12.30 33.98
N CYS A 81 -51.66 -11.07 34.26
CA CYS A 81 -50.62 -10.41 33.48
C CYS A 81 -49.27 -11.13 33.61
N ALA A 82 -48.57 -11.28 32.49
CA ALA A 82 -47.24 -11.85 32.42
C ALA A 82 -46.14 -10.84 32.81
N LEU A 83 -46.40 -9.55 32.62
CA LEU A 83 -45.46 -8.46 32.82
C LEU A 83 -46.21 -7.15 33.04
N VAL A 84 -45.73 -6.33 33.98
CA VAL A 84 -46.28 -5.00 34.28
C VAL A 84 -45.19 -3.93 34.15
N PHE A 85 -45.53 -2.76 33.60
CA PHE A 85 -44.70 -1.56 33.70
C PHE A 85 -45.41 -0.48 34.52
N ALA A 86 -44.75 0.01 35.56
CA ALA A 86 -45.16 1.19 36.32
C ALA A 86 -44.51 2.43 35.68
N ALA A 87 -45.32 3.22 34.97
CA ALA A 87 -44.90 4.31 34.10
C ALA A 87 -45.74 5.58 34.31
N THR A 88 -46.10 5.85 35.57
CA THR A 88 -46.75 7.10 35.98
C THR A 88 -45.70 8.15 36.35
N ASP A 89 -46.12 9.42 36.40
CA ASP A 89 -45.27 10.53 36.90
C ASP A 89 -45.26 10.59 38.45
N ASP A 90 -46.05 9.76 39.13
CA ASP A 90 -46.11 9.63 40.59
C ASP A 90 -45.24 8.43 41.04
N ALA A 91 -44.15 8.75 41.72
CA ALA A 91 -43.18 7.76 42.17
C ALA A 91 -43.74 6.83 43.24
N ASP A 92 -44.59 7.34 44.14
CA ASP A 92 -45.24 6.54 45.19
C ASP A 92 -46.31 5.62 44.59
N ALA A 93 -47.00 6.07 43.55
CA ALA A 93 -47.89 5.20 42.78
C ALA A 93 -47.12 4.06 42.09
N ASN A 94 -45.96 4.34 41.49
CA ASN A 94 -45.14 3.32 40.86
C ASN A 94 -44.64 2.26 41.86
N LEU A 95 -44.23 2.67 43.06
CA LEU A 95 -43.84 1.76 44.14
C LEU A 95 -45.00 0.88 44.61
N ARG A 96 -46.21 1.45 44.76
CA ARG A 96 -47.42 0.66 45.08
C ARG A 96 -47.73 -0.40 44.03
N VAL A 97 -47.58 -0.08 42.74
CA VAL A 97 -47.75 -1.04 41.63
C VAL A 97 -46.70 -2.15 41.72
N LEU A 98 -45.43 -1.80 41.97
CA LEU A 98 -44.34 -2.75 42.15
C LEU A 98 -44.59 -3.71 43.32
N GLU A 99 -44.98 -3.20 44.48
CA GLU A 99 -45.30 -4.03 45.65
C GLU A 99 -46.50 -4.95 45.39
N ALA A 100 -47.53 -4.46 44.70
CA ALA A 100 -48.68 -5.27 44.32
C ALA A 100 -48.27 -6.40 43.35
N CYS A 101 -47.42 -6.12 42.37
CA CYS A 101 -46.87 -7.11 41.45
C CYS A 101 -46.09 -8.20 42.19
N ARG A 102 -45.26 -7.82 43.17
CA ARG A 102 -44.48 -8.76 43.99
C ARG A 102 -45.36 -9.71 44.79
N ARG A 103 -46.46 -9.22 45.37
CA ARG A 103 -47.44 -10.06 46.08
C ARG A 103 -48.06 -11.14 45.18
N GLN A 104 -48.16 -10.89 43.88
CA GLN A 104 -48.74 -11.80 42.90
C GLN A 104 -47.69 -12.57 42.08
N GLY A 105 -46.40 -12.38 42.36
CA GLY A 105 -45.31 -13.03 41.62
C GLY A 105 -45.19 -12.57 40.16
N ILE A 106 -45.65 -11.36 39.83
CA ILE A 106 -45.59 -10.80 38.48
C ILE A 106 -44.35 -9.91 38.35
N LEU A 107 -43.60 -10.04 37.26
CA LEU A 107 -42.44 -9.19 36.99
C LEU A 107 -42.90 -7.74 36.73
N CYS A 108 -42.29 -6.78 37.44
CA CYS A 108 -42.62 -5.37 37.27
C CYS A 108 -41.40 -4.50 36.95
N GLY A 109 -41.51 -3.65 35.93
CA GLY A 109 -40.52 -2.63 35.61
C GLY A 109 -40.96 -1.23 36.00
N CYS A 110 -40.19 -0.55 36.85
CA CYS A 110 -40.41 0.88 37.18
C CYS A 110 -39.64 1.77 36.19
N VAL A 111 -40.31 2.79 35.65
CA VAL A 111 -39.76 3.64 34.55
C VAL A 111 -39.30 5.01 35.04
N ASP A 112 -39.34 5.26 36.34
CA ASP A 112 -38.93 6.48 37.03
C ASP A 112 -37.53 6.34 37.67
N PHE A 113 -37.20 7.21 38.62
CA PHE A 113 -35.92 7.17 39.34
C PHE A 113 -35.77 5.96 40.29
N HIS A 114 -36.88 5.26 40.62
CA HIS A 114 -36.89 4.00 41.37
C HIS A 114 -36.69 2.77 40.49
N TRP A 115 -36.20 2.92 39.24
CA TRP A 115 -35.91 1.78 38.36
C TRP A 115 -35.03 0.69 38.97
N ARG A 116 -34.24 1.01 40.02
CA ARG A 116 -33.42 0.05 40.77
C ARG A 116 -34.23 -0.91 41.64
N GLU A 117 -35.45 -0.52 41.99
CA GLU A 117 -36.35 -1.30 42.83
C GLU A 117 -37.20 -2.25 41.99
N GLY A 118 -37.34 -2.00 40.68
CA GLY A 118 -38.05 -2.89 39.75
C GLY A 118 -37.32 -4.22 39.50
N ASP A 119 -38.06 -5.23 39.07
CA ASP A 119 -37.55 -6.58 38.83
C ASP A 119 -36.90 -6.74 37.43
N LEU A 120 -37.08 -5.74 36.55
CA LEU A 120 -36.47 -5.71 35.22
C LEU A 120 -36.08 -4.30 34.75
N ILE A 121 -35.07 -4.25 33.88
CA ILE A 121 -34.62 -3.03 33.22
C ILE A 121 -34.87 -3.16 31.72
N SER A 122 -35.46 -2.14 31.09
CA SER A 122 -35.60 -2.13 29.63
C SER A 122 -34.29 -1.75 28.93
N PRO A 123 -33.68 -2.63 28.12
CA PRO A 123 -32.48 -2.34 27.36
C PRO A 123 -32.77 -1.43 26.16
N ALA A 124 -31.70 -0.92 25.53
CA ALA A 124 -31.79 -0.38 24.18
C ALA A 124 -31.82 -1.56 23.20
N VAL A 125 -32.93 -1.73 22.49
CA VAL A 125 -33.14 -2.86 21.57
C VAL A 125 -32.94 -2.40 20.13
N LEU A 126 -32.26 -3.23 19.34
CA LEU A 126 -32.21 -3.20 17.89
C LEU A 126 -32.83 -4.51 17.38
N ARG A 127 -33.71 -4.41 16.39
CA ARG A 127 -34.26 -5.56 15.68
C ARG A 127 -34.00 -5.39 14.19
N THR A 128 -33.54 -6.46 13.56
CA THR A 128 -33.30 -6.56 12.12
C THR A 128 -33.76 -7.95 11.72
N ASP A 129 -34.83 -8.04 10.94
CA ASP A 129 -35.45 -9.31 10.54
C ASP A 129 -35.69 -10.27 11.73
N ASP A 130 -35.00 -11.41 11.80
CA ASP A 130 -35.08 -12.43 12.84
C ASP A 130 -34.08 -12.23 14.01
N LEU A 131 -33.15 -11.27 13.89
CA LEU A 131 -32.15 -10.96 14.90
C LEU A 131 -32.63 -9.86 15.85
N THR A 132 -32.57 -10.12 17.15
CA THR A 132 -32.79 -9.13 18.21
C THR A 132 -31.51 -8.93 19.03
N VAL A 133 -31.03 -7.69 19.11
CA VAL A 133 -29.87 -7.31 19.94
C VAL A 133 -30.33 -6.37 21.05
N ALA A 134 -30.04 -6.73 22.30
CA ALA A 134 -30.34 -5.92 23.48
C ALA A 134 -29.05 -5.40 24.12
N VAL A 135 -28.94 -4.07 24.25
CA VAL A 135 -27.79 -3.42 24.90
C VAL A 135 -28.24 -2.77 26.21
N SER A 136 -27.63 -3.18 27.32
CA SER A 136 -27.88 -2.60 28.64
C SER A 136 -26.59 -2.21 29.33
N THR A 137 -26.67 -1.20 30.19
CA THR A 137 -25.58 -0.78 31.10
C THR A 137 -25.95 -1.00 32.57
N GLY A 138 -26.97 -1.83 32.85
CA GLY A 138 -27.51 -2.01 34.21
C GLY A 138 -28.04 -0.69 34.78
N GLY A 139 -28.65 0.14 33.93
CA GLY A 139 -29.17 1.48 34.26
C GLY A 139 -28.13 2.59 34.48
N ARG A 140 -26.81 2.33 34.31
CA ARG A 140 -25.75 3.35 34.50
C ARG A 140 -25.77 4.48 33.48
N SER A 141 -26.07 4.17 32.22
CA SER A 141 -26.07 5.15 31.13
C SER A 141 -26.95 4.70 29.98
N CYS A 142 -28.17 5.26 29.91
CA CYS A 142 -29.06 5.07 28.77
C CYS A 142 -28.44 5.62 27.47
N ARG A 143 -27.68 6.71 27.55
CA ARG A 143 -27.00 7.30 26.39
C ARG A 143 -25.93 6.38 25.81
N ARG A 144 -25.10 5.76 26.67
CA ARG A 144 -24.07 4.81 26.23
C ARG A 144 -24.71 3.55 25.61
N ALA A 145 -25.79 3.03 26.21
CA ALA A 145 -26.52 1.89 25.68
C ALA A 145 -27.08 2.18 24.26
N ARG A 146 -27.68 3.36 24.05
CA ARG A 146 -28.16 3.78 22.72
C ARG A 146 -27.02 3.96 21.72
N LEU A 147 -25.93 4.62 22.11
CA LEU A 147 -24.78 4.83 21.22
C LEU A 147 -24.17 3.50 20.73
N VAL A 148 -24.06 2.51 21.62
CA VAL A 148 -23.55 1.18 21.26
C VAL A 148 -24.55 0.46 20.36
N ARG A 149 -25.85 0.47 20.68
CA ARG A 149 -26.90 -0.05 19.80
C ARG A 149 -26.85 0.57 18.40
N ASP A 150 -26.73 1.89 18.29
CA ASP A 150 -26.70 2.61 17.00
C ASP A 150 -25.42 2.32 16.21
N ARG A 151 -24.30 2.06 16.90
CA ARG A 151 -23.09 1.53 16.27
C ARG A 151 -23.31 0.12 15.73
N LEU A 152 -23.91 -0.77 16.51
CA LEU A 152 -24.21 -2.13 16.10
C LEU A 152 -25.17 -2.15 14.90
N ALA A 153 -26.20 -1.28 14.90
CA ALA A 153 -27.13 -1.13 13.78
C ALA A 153 -26.41 -0.84 12.45
N ARG A 154 -25.41 0.05 12.47
CA ARG A 154 -24.62 0.36 11.26
C ARG A 154 -23.77 -0.80 10.76
N HIS A 155 -23.32 -1.68 11.65
CA HIS A 155 -22.52 -2.85 11.27
C HIS A 155 -23.41 -4.01 10.80
N LEU A 156 -24.63 -4.12 11.34
CA LEU A 156 -25.58 -5.17 11.02
C LEU A 156 -26.40 -4.88 9.75
N ALA A 157 -26.46 -3.63 9.29
CA ALA A 157 -27.18 -3.22 8.08
C ALA A 157 -26.67 -3.84 6.75
N GLY A 158 -25.54 -4.57 6.78
CA GLY A 158 -24.97 -5.27 5.62
C GLY A 158 -24.90 -6.80 5.78
N VAL A 159 -25.55 -7.36 6.80
CA VAL A 159 -25.62 -8.82 7.02
C VAL A 159 -26.96 -9.29 6.45
N ASP A 160 -26.94 -10.01 5.34
CA ASP A 160 -28.14 -10.56 4.70
C ASP A 160 -28.67 -11.75 5.53
N THR A 161 -29.98 -11.79 5.79
CA THR A 161 -30.60 -12.83 6.62
C THR A 161 -30.56 -14.22 5.98
N ALA A 162 -30.29 -14.29 4.67
CA ALA A 162 -29.98 -15.55 4.00
C ALA A 162 -28.75 -16.27 4.62
N ASP A 163 -27.81 -15.53 5.22
CA ASP A 163 -26.62 -16.09 5.88
C ASP A 163 -26.89 -16.58 7.31
N LEU A 164 -28.03 -16.24 7.91
CA LEU A 164 -28.38 -16.56 9.31
C LEU A 164 -29.53 -17.58 9.46
N LEU A 165 -30.36 -17.76 8.42
CA LEU A 165 -31.52 -18.68 8.40
C LEU A 165 -31.18 -20.18 8.46
N VAL A 166 -29.91 -20.57 8.66
CA VAL A 166 -29.47 -21.97 8.63
C VAL A 166 -29.62 -22.70 9.98
N ILE A 167 -30.06 -22.04 11.06
CA ILE A 167 -30.07 -22.66 12.40
C ILE A 167 -31.51 -22.78 12.92
N GLY A 168 -32.25 -23.81 12.51
CA GLY A 168 -33.58 -24.02 13.11
C GLY A 168 -34.42 -25.22 12.70
N THR A 169 -34.16 -25.89 11.57
CA THR A 169 -34.92 -27.09 11.19
C THR A 169 -33.97 -28.16 10.68
N GLY A 170 -33.86 -29.27 11.42
CA GLY A 170 -33.32 -30.57 10.99
C GLY A 170 -32.16 -30.54 9.99
N MET A 171 -30.94 -30.75 10.48
CA MET A 171 -29.78 -31.10 9.65
C MET A 171 -30.02 -32.41 8.89
N THR A 172 -30.67 -32.33 7.74
CA THR A 172 -30.27 -33.14 6.59
C THR A 172 -29.13 -32.38 5.93
N SER A 173 -27.89 -32.69 6.32
CA SER A 173 -26.71 -32.19 5.62
C SER A 173 -26.80 -32.64 4.16
N VAL A 174 -27.15 -31.74 3.26
CA VAL A 174 -26.87 -31.95 1.84
C VAL A 174 -25.35 -31.88 1.72
N SER A 175 -24.68 -33.02 1.83
CA SER A 175 -23.23 -33.07 1.60
C SER A 175 -23.00 -32.76 0.14
N THR A 176 -22.30 -31.66 -0.15
CA THR A 176 -21.91 -31.35 -1.53
C THR A 176 -20.70 -32.20 -1.88
N THR A 177 -20.85 -33.12 -2.84
CA THR A 177 -19.76 -33.96 -3.36
C THR A 177 -19.14 -33.32 -4.59
N PHE A 178 -17.81 -33.21 -4.62
CA PHE A 178 -17.03 -32.80 -5.78
C PHE A 178 -16.26 -33.98 -6.37
N THR A 179 -16.33 -34.14 -7.68
CA THR A 179 -15.50 -35.06 -8.46
C THR A 179 -14.18 -34.37 -8.83
N VAL A 180 -13.05 -34.93 -8.38
CA VAL A 180 -11.73 -34.31 -8.45
C VAL A 180 -10.80 -35.10 -9.36
N GLY A 181 -10.31 -34.45 -10.42
CA GLY A 181 -9.34 -35.00 -11.34
C GLY A 181 -7.92 -35.01 -10.81
N THR A 182 -7.20 -36.10 -11.05
CA THR A 182 -5.74 -36.20 -10.81
C THR A 182 -5.07 -37.07 -11.85
N ARG A 183 -3.78 -36.87 -12.10
CA ARG A 183 -3.00 -37.81 -12.93
C ARG A 183 -2.78 -39.14 -12.22
N THR A 184 -2.50 -40.20 -12.97
CA THR A 184 -2.27 -41.55 -12.40
C THR A 184 -0.96 -41.69 -11.63
N SER A 185 0.03 -40.80 -11.86
CA SER A 185 1.31 -40.85 -11.16
C SER A 185 1.16 -40.71 -9.63
N ASN A 186 2.02 -41.40 -8.88
CA ASN A 186 2.00 -41.35 -7.41
C ASN A 186 2.15 -39.92 -6.87
N LEU A 187 3.04 -39.11 -7.46
CA LEU A 187 3.21 -37.72 -7.08
C LEU A 187 1.91 -36.92 -7.26
N ALA A 188 1.23 -37.05 -8.40
CA ALA A 188 -0.02 -36.34 -8.65
C ALA A 188 -1.15 -36.77 -7.68
N ARG A 189 -1.24 -38.07 -7.40
CA ARG A 189 -2.18 -38.60 -6.40
C ARG A 189 -1.87 -38.08 -5.00
N ALA A 190 -0.60 -38.02 -4.61
CA ALA A 190 -0.16 -37.46 -3.33
C ALA A 190 -0.49 -35.97 -3.23
N GLN A 191 -0.20 -35.20 -4.28
CA GLN A 191 -0.57 -33.78 -4.39
C GLN A 191 -2.07 -33.57 -4.22
N THR A 192 -2.88 -34.35 -4.93
CA THR A 192 -4.35 -34.23 -4.88
C THR A 192 -4.89 -34.63 -3.51
N ARG A 193 -4.35 -35.69 -2.90
CA ARG A 193 -4.72 -36.09 -1.54
C ARG A 193 -4.45 -34.97 -0.53
N GLN A 194 -3.27 -34.35 -0.60
CA GLN A 194 -2.90 -33.21 0.26
C GLN A 194 -3.88 -32.03 0.08
N VAL A 195 -4.26 -31.72 -1.16
CA VAL A 195 -5.24 -30.66 -1.47
C VAL A 195 -6.60 -31.00 -0.87
N VAL A 196 -7.11 -32.20 -1.13
CA VAL A 196 -8.42 -32.66 -0.65
C VAL A 196 -8.49 -32.70 0.88
N GLU A 197 -7.44 -33.17 1.56
CA GLU A 197 -7.36 -33.17 3.03
C GLU A 197 -7.46 -31.75 3.59
N ARG A 198 -6.75 -30.79 3.00
CA ARG A 198 -6.80 -29.38 3.42
C ARG A 198 -8.15 -28.74 3.11
N LEU A 199 -8.75 -29.03 1.96
CA LEU A 199 -10.09 -28.55 1.61
C LEU A 199 -11.17 -29.09 2.55
N ARG A 200 -11.12 -30.38 2.91
CA ARG A 200 -12.03 -30.97 3.92
C ARG A 200 -11.91 -30.28 5.27
N GLY A 201 -10.69 -29.90 5.68
CA GLY A 201 -10.47 -29.15 6.91
C GLY A 201 -11.06 -27.73 6.89
N LEU A 202 -11.11 -27.09 5.71
CA LEU A 202 -11.68 -25.75 5.54
C LEU A 202 -13.20 -25.77 5.37
N LEU A 203 -13.76 -26.84 4.79
CA LEU A 203 -15.16 -26.94 4.38
C LEU A 203 -15.80 -28.21 4.98
N PRO A 204 -16.13 -28.20 6.29
CA PRO A 204 -16.77 -29.34 6.93
C PRO A 204 -18.15 -29.60 6.30
N GLY A 205 -18.39 -30.85 5.89
CA GLY A 205 -19.62 -31.27 5.20
C GLY A 205 -19.49 -31.41 3.69
N TRP A 206 -18.34 -31.05 3.11
CA TRP A 206 -18.05 -31.28 1.69
C TRP A 206 -17.26 -32.58 1.51
N THR A 207 -17.65 -33.36 0.50
CA THR A 207 -17.03 -34.63 0.11
C THR A 207 -16.29 -34.45 -1.21
N PHE A 208 -15.19 -35.19 -1.38
CA PHE A 208 -14.33 -35.08 -2.55
C PHE A 208 -13.96 -36.48 -3.03
N ASP A 209 -14.44 -36.84 -4.21
CA ASP A 209 -14.26 -38.12 -4.86
C ASP A 209 -13.18 -37.99 -5.93
N VAL A 210 -12.04 -38.65 -5.71
CA VAL A 210 -10.85 -38.48 -6.56
C VAL A 210 -10.84 -39.51 -7.69
N HIS A 211 -10.79 -39.03 -8.92
CA HIS A 211 -10.80 -39.83 -10.16
C HIS A 211 -9.48 -39.68 -10.92
N PRO A 212 -8.61 -40.71 -10.89
CA PRO A 212 -7.39 -40.71 -11.68
C PRO A 212 -7.67 -40.78 -13.18
N ARG A 213 -6.97 -39.95 -13.97
CA ARG A 213 -6.96 -39.98 -15.45
C ARG A 213 -5.51 -40.02 -15.94
N SER A 214 -5.26 -40.74 -17.02
CA SER A 214 -3.94 -40.69 -17.69
C SER A 214 -3.86 -39.44 -18.57
N SER A 215 -2.70 -38.79 -18.68
CA SER A 215 -2.46 -37.70 -19.64
C SER A 215 -1.63 -38.18 -20.85
N PRO A 216 -1.51 -37.38 -21.93
CA PRO A 216 -0.61 -37.69 -23.05
C PRO A 216 0.82 -37.95 -22.57
N GLY A 217 1.34 -37.13 -21.65
CA GLY A 217 2.67 -37.33 -21.06
C GLY A 217 2.82 -38.51 -20.08
N ASP A 218 1.73 -39.14 -19.65
CA ASP A 218 1.81 -40.42 -18.95
C ASP A 218 1.95 -41.61 -19.93
N ARG A 219 1.36 -41.47 -21.13
CA ARG A 219 1.35 -42.47 -22.20
C ARG A 219 2.60 -42.41 -23.08
N ASP A 220 3.08 -41.22 -23.41
CA ASP A 220 4.28 -40.99 -24.21
C ASP A 220 5.48 -40.63 -23.32
N ARG A 221 6.40 -41.59 -23.18
CA ARG A 221 7.64 -41.45 -22.39
C ARG A 221 8.88 -41.28 -23.28
N ALA A 222 8.71 -41.26 -24.60
CA ALA A 222 9.80 -41.21 -25.58
C ALA A 222 10.04 -39.78 -26.09
N MET A 223 8.97 -38.99 -26.24
CA MET A 223 9.03 -37.59 -26.67
C MET A 223 9.95 -36.75 -25.77
N ASP A 224 10.68 -35.82 -26.37
CA ASP A 224 11.45 -34.86 -25.61
C ASP A 224 10.53 -33.84 -24.92
N LEU A 225 10.68 -33.66 -23.60
CA LEU A 225 9.94 -32.64 -22.85
C LEU A 225 10.22 -31.21 -23.35
N ARG A 226 11.31 -31.01 -24.10
CA ARG A 226 11.62 -29.73 -24.76
C ARG A 226 10.73 -29.47 -26.00
N GLU A 227 10.17 -30.52 -26.57
CA GLU A 227 9.35 -30.47 -27.79
C GLU A 227 7.87 -30.78 -27.50
N SER A 228 7.54 -31.07 -26.24
CA SER A 228 6.17 -31.43 -25.85
C SER A 228 5.23 -30.21 -25.86
N PRO A 229 3.96 -30.38 -26.27
CA PRO A 229 2.93 -29.34 -26.17
C PRO A 229 2.76 -28.79 -24.74
N ALA A 230 2.30 -27.55 -24.61
CA ALA A 230 2.12 -26.90 -23.30
C ALA A 230 1.11 -27.62 -22.38
N ASP A 231 0.14 -28.31 -22.95
CA ASP A 231 -0.93 -29.05 -22.26
C ASP A 231 -0.62 -30.55 -22.10
N PHE A 232 0.61 -30.99 -22.37
CA PHE A 232 1.01 -32.41 -22.41
C PHE A 232 0.68 -33.19 -21.12
N PHE A 233 0.60 -32.50 -19.98
CA PHE A 233 0.25 -33.08 -18.69
C PHE A 233 -1.16 -32.71 -18.18
N THR A 234 -1.91 -31.85 -18.87
CA THR A 234 -3.22 -31.38 -18.40
C THR A 234 -4.38 -31.74 -19.33
N ARG A 235 -4.15 -31.86 -20.65
CA ARG A 235 -5.19 -32.00 -21.69
C ARG A 235 -6.37 -32.90 -21.31
N ASP A 236 -6.12 -34.18 -21.01
CA ASP A 236 -7.20 -35.14 -20.75
C ASP A 236 -8.01 -34.82 -19.46
N LEU A 237 -7.38 -34.18 -18.48
CA LEU A 237 -8.05 -33.70 -17.27
C LEU A 237 -8.87 -32.44 -17.57
N ASP A 238 -8.29 -31.49 -18.30
CA ASP A 238 -8.94 -30.26 -18.73
C ASP A 238 -10.19 -30.56 -19.56
N GLU A 239 -10.10 -31.49 -20.52
CA GLU A 239 -11.24 -31.94 -21.31
C GLU A 239 -12.31 -32.63 -20.47
N ALA A 240 -11.93 -33.43 -19.47
CA ALA A 240 -12.87 -34.09 -18.56
C ALA A 240 -13.61 -33.07 -17.68
N VAL A 241 -12.91 -32.03 -17.21
CA VAL A 241 -13.54 -30.87 -16.56
C VAL A 241 -14.48 -30.17 -17.55
N LEU A 242 -14.06 -29.88 -18.77
CA LEU A 242 -14.90 -29.23 -19.79
C LEU A 242 -16.12 -30.08 -20.21
N ARG A 243 -16.07 -31.41 -20.14
CA ARG A 243 -17.25 -32.26 -20.39
C ARG A 243 -18.19 -32.40 -19.20
N GLY A 244 -17.72 -32.06 -17.99
CA GLY A 244 -18.49 -32.25 -16.75
C GLY A 244 -18.34 -33.64 -16.14
N ASP A 245 -17.37 -34.41 -16.61
CA ASP A 245 -16.96 -35.68 -16.00
C ASP A 245 -16.27 -35.45 -14.63
N LEU A 246 -15.74 -34.23 -14.43
CA LEU A 246 -15.06 -33.77 -13.23
C LEU A 246 -15.54 -32.35 -12.92
N ASP A 247 -15.68 -32.01 -11.63
CA ASP A 247 -15.93 -30.63 -11.20
C ASP A 247 -14.66 -29.78 -11.32
N PHE A 248 -13.51 -30.32 -10.92
CA PHE A 248 -12.21 -29.67 -11.07
C PHE A 248 -11.05 -30.66 -11.13
N ALA A 249 -9.89 -30.21 -11.61
CA ALA A 249 -8.65 -30.96 -11.64
C ALA A 249 -7.54 -30.27 -10.85
N VAL A 250 -6.70 -31.07 -10.17
CA VAL A 250 -5.52 -30.59 -9.43
C VAL A 250 -4.27 -30.85 -10.25
N HIS A 251 -3.48 -29.79 -10.46
CA HIS A 251 -2.25 -29.82 -11.25
C HIS A 251 -1.05 -29.33 -10.43
N SER A 252 0.14 -29.78 -10.82
CA SER A 252 1.36 -29.04 -10.50
C SER A 252 1.32 -27.72 -11.26
N ALA A 253 1.43 -26.58 -10.57
CA ALA A 253 1.23 -25.27 -11.18
C ALA A 253 2.21 -24.96 -12.33
N LYS A 254 3.44 -25.48 -12.23
CA LYS A 254 4.47 -25.38 -13.30
C LYS A 254 4.13 -26.15 -14.59
N ASP A 255 3.19 -27.08 -14.51
CA ASP A 255 2.78 -27.94 -15.63
C ASP A 255 1.44 -27.47 -16.23
N MET A 256 0.83 -26.40 -15.68
CA MET A 256 -0.39 -25.81 -16.25
C MET A 256 -0.05 -25.03 -17.53
N PRO A 257 -0.88 -25.12 -18.58
CA PRO A 257 -0.63 -24.40 -19.81
C PRO A 257 -0.80 -22.89 -19.62
N ASN A 258 -0.01 -22.11 -20.36
CA ASN A 258 -0.15 -20.67 -20.46
C ASN A 258 -0.16 -20.27 -21.95
N PRO A 259 -1.29 -19.79 -22.51
CA PRO A 259 -2.55 -19.53 -21.83
C PRO A 259 -3.26 -20.82 -21.37
N ILE A 260 -4.17 -20.68 -20.40
CA ILE A 260 -5.01 -21.80 -19.94
C ILE A 260 -5.96 -22.26 -21.05
N THR A 261 -6.37 -23.53 -21.02
CA THR A 261 -7.37 -24.08 -21.93
C THR A 261 -8.68 -23.25 -21.91
N PRO A 262 -9.16 -22.75 -23.08
CA PRO A 262 -10.38 -21.95 -23.15
C PRO A 262 -11.59 -22.62 -22.52
N GLY A 263 -12.41 -21.84 -21.81
CA GLY A 263 -13.58 -22.34 -21.06
C GLY A 263 -13.25 -22.85 -19.64
N LEU A 264 -11.98 -22.89 -19.26
CA LEU A 264 -11.55 -23.12 -17.89
C LEU A 264 -11.16 -21.81 -17.19
N ASP A 265 -11.42 -21.77 -15.89
CA ASP A 265 -10.81 -20.82 -14.97
C ASP A 265 -9.90 -21.58 -13.99
N TRP A 266 -9.01 -20.86 -13.32
CA TRP A 266 -7.98 -21.47 -12.49
C TRP A 266 -7.48 -20.56 -11.38
N PHE A 267 -6.84 -21.17 -10.38
CA PHE A 267 -6.05 -20.44 -9.40
C PHE A 267 -5.00 -21.34 -8.74
N TRP A 268 -3.98 -20.74 -8.15
CA TRP A 268 -3.00 -21.44 -7.33
C TRP A 268 -3.45 -21.54 -5.88
N LEU A 269 -3.27 -22.72 -5.30
CA LEU A 269 -3.52 -22.96 -3.89
C LEU A 269 -2.37 -22.39 -3.06
N PRO A 270 -2.64 -21.85 -1.85
CA PRO A 270 -1.63 -21.17 -1.04
C PRO A 270 -0.61 -22.13 -0.40
N TRP A 271 -0.80 -23.44 -0.56
CA TRP A 271 -0.02 -24.50 0.10
C TRP A 271 1.22 -24.85 -0.73
N ARG A 272 2.06 -23.84 -0.97
CA ARG A 272 3.30 -23.99 -1.71
C ARG A 272 4.33 -24.73 -0.85
N ASP A 273 5.00 -25.71 -1.46
CA ASP A 273 6.16 -26.40 -0.88
C ASP A 273 7.46 -25.67 -1.26
N ASP A 274 8.58 -26.02 -0.64
CA ASP A 274 9.89 -25.41 -0.92
C ASP A 274 10.20 -25.50 -2.42
N PRO A 275 10.32 -24.36 -3.13
CA PRO A 275 10.49 -24.38 -4.56
C PRO A 275 11.90 -24.80 -4.98
N ARG A 276 12.88 -24.88 -4.07
CA ARG A 276 14.28 -25.17 -4.41
C ARG A 276 14.44 -26.54 -5.07
N ASP A 277 15.43 -26.60 -5.96
CA ASP A 277 15.95 -27.88 -6.44
C ASP A 277 16.95 -28.45 -5.41
N CYS A 278 17.16 -29.75 -5.47
CA CYS A 278 18.06 -30.47 -4.61
C CYS A 278 18.96 -31.40 -5.41
N LEU A 279 20.18 -31.59 -4.93
CA LEU A 279 21.06 -32.67 -5.35
C LEU A 279 20.68 -33.95 -4.60
N VAL A 280 20.58 -35.05 -5.34
CA VAL A 280 20.24 -36.37 -4.81
C VAL A 280 21.35 -37.35 -5.20
N LEU A 281 21.97 -37.96 -4.20
CA LEU A 281 22.98 -39.02 -4.37
C LEU A 281 22.36 -40.41 -4.20
N PRO A 282 23.04 -41.48 -4.66
CA PRO A 282 22.62 -42.85 -4.39
C PRO A 282 22.48 -43.10 -2.88
N ALA A 283 21.50 -43.92 -2.50
CA ALA A 283 21.20 -44.17 -1.09
C ALA A 283 22.47 -44.56 -0.28
N GLY A 284 22.71 -43.85 0.82
CA GLY A 284 23.85 -44.11 1.72
C GLY A 284 25.20 -43.53 1.27
N ARG A 285 25.29 -42.78 0.17
CA ARG A 285 26.54 -42.11 -0.25
C ARG A 285 26.64 -40.66 0.23
N SER A 286 27.88 -40.26 0.57
CA SER A 286 28.27 -38.87 0.89
C SER A 286 28.86 -38.15 -0.32
N HIS A 287 28.84 -36.81 -0.31
CA HIS A 287 29.46 -35.94 -1.31
C HIS A 287 30.95 -36.23 -1.55
N THR A 288 31.67 -36.70 -0.53
CA THR A 288 33.09 -37.05 -0.63
C THR A 288 33.36 -38.31 -1.46
N ALA A 289 32.33 -39.08 -1.80
CA ALA A 289 32.42 -40.31 -2.58
C ALA A 289 32.04 -40.14 -4.06
N MET A 290 31.92 -38.90 -4.55
CA MET A 290 31.57 -38.60 -5.94
C MET A 290 32.81 -38.72 -6.84
N PRO A 291 32.72 -39.41 -8.00
CA PRO A 291 33.85 -39.57 -8.90
C PRO A 291 34.28 -38.24 -9.54
N LEU A 292 35.54 -38.15 -9.97
CA LEU A 292 36.12 -36.98 -10.64
C LEU A 292 35.34 -36.52 -11.88
N ARG A 293 34.70 -37.46 -12.60
CA ARG A 293 33.82 -37.21 -13.74
C ARG A 293 32.45 -37.86 -13.52
N PRO A 294 31.56 -37.23 -12.74
CA PRO A 294 30.29 -37.85 -12.38
C PRO A 294 29.30 -37.85 -13.55
N ARG A 295 28.47 -38.91 -13.63
CA ARG A 295 27.35 -39.00 -14.56
C ARG A 295 26.13 -38.36 -13.92
N LEU A 296 25.73 -37.19 -14.39
CA LEU A 296 24.64 -36.41 -13.83
C LEU A 296 23.35 -36.59 -14.64
N GLY A 297 22.29 -37.02 -13.97
CA GLY A 297 20.96 -37.11 -14.56
C GLY A 297 20.23 -35.77 -14.47
N VAL A 298 20.03 -35.11 -15.61
CA VAL A 298 19.36 -33.80 -15.71
C VAL A 298 18.22 -33.86 -16.72
N SER A 299 17.13 -33.14 -16.45
CA SER A 299 15.90 -33.20 -17.24
C SER A 299 15.37 -31.85 -17.71
N SER A 300 16.17 -30.79 -17.61
CA SER A 300 15.82 -29.44 -18.07
C SER A 300 17.08 -28.63 -18.30
N GLU A 301 17.09 -27.77 -19.30
CA GLU A 301 18.24 -26.92 -19.67
C GLU A 301 18.75 -26.09 -18.50
N ARG A 302 17.85 -25.55 -17.68
CA ARG A 302 18.18 -24.80 -16.46
C ARG A 302 19.03 -25.57 -15.46
N ARG A 303 18.64 -26.82 -15.18
CA ARG A 303 19.39 -27.72 -14.27
C ARG A 303 20.72 -28.13 -14.90
N GLU A 304 20.74 -28.37 -16.21
CA GLU A 304 21.96 -28.70 -16.93
C GLU A 304 22.96 -27.55 -16.93
N ALA A 305 22.52 -26.31 -17.15
CA ALA A 305 23.34 -25.11 -17.07
C ALA A 305 23.99 -24.95 -15.68
N TYR A 306 23.20 -25.09 -14.61
CA TYR A 306 23.73 -25.11 -13.24
C TYR A 306 24.76 -26.23 -13.04
N CYS A 307 24.45 -27.45 -13.46
CA CYS A 307 25.37 -28.57 -13.31
C CYS A 307 26.66 -28.40 -14.12
N ARG A 308 26.63 -27.77 -15.30
CA ARG A 308 27.84 -27.44 -16.09
C ARG A 308 28.74 -26.45 -15.37
N CYS A 309 28.16 -25.48 -14.65
CA CYS A 309 28.94 -24.54 -13.85
C CYS A 309 29.55 -25.21 -12.61
N ARG A 310 28.76 -26.03 -11.90
CA ARG A 310 29.20 -26.66 -10.64
C ARG A 310 30.09 -27.90 -10.84
N PHE A 311 29.85 -28.66 -11.90
CA PHE A 311 30.53 -29.91 -12.22
C PHE A 311 31.02 -29.88 -13.69
N PRO A 312 32.06 -29.10 -14.00
CA PRO A 312 32.49 -28.85 -15.38
C PRO A 312 32.94 -30.12 -16.12
N ASP A 313 33.50 -31.09 -15.41
CA ASP A 313 33.98 -32.37 -15.96
C ASP A 313 32.93 -33.51 -15.93
N ALA A 314 31.68 -33.20 -15.57
CA ALA A 314 30.61 -34.19 -15.49
C ALA A 314 30.12 -34.63 -16.87
N GLN A 315 29.65 -35.88 -16.95
CA GLN A 315 28.90 -36.38 -18.09
C GLN A 315 27.40 -36.15 -17.86
N PHE A 316 26.77 -35.34 -18.71
CA PHE A 316 25.32 -35.09 -18.64
C PHE A 316 24.57 -36.17 -19.42
N LEU A 317 23.69 -36.88 -18.72
CA LEU A 317 22.87 -37.94 -19.29
C LEU A 317 21.39 -37.59 -19.16
N PRO A 318 20.58 -37.79 -20.23
CA PRO A 318 19.16 -37.51 -20.16
C PRO A 318 18.48 -38.47 -19.17
N ILE A 319 17.57 -37.94 -18.37
CA ILE A 319 16.76 -38.72 -17.44
C ILE A 319 15.25 -38.57 -17.70
N ARG A 320 14.55 -39.71 -17.65
CA ARG A 320 13.09 -39.85 -17.86
C ARG A 320 12.49 -40.76 -16.79
N GLY A 321 11.16 -40.77 -16.71
CA GLY A 321 10.38 -41.49 -15.70
C GLY A 321 9.83 -40.57 -14.61
N ASN A 322 8.94 -41.13 -13.78
CA ASN A 322 8.42 -40.46 -12.58
C ASN A 322 9.52 -40.34 -11.50
N ILE A 323 9.21 -39.82 -10.32
CA ILE A 323 10.22 -39.56 -9.28
C ILE A 323 10.87 -40.87 -8.82
N GLU A 324 10.08 -41.90 -8.60
CA GLU A 324 10.52 -43.21 -8.14
C GLU A 324 11.36 -43.93 -9.21
N ASP A 325 10.98 -43.86 -10.49
CA ASP A 325 11.74 -44.40 -11.62
C ASP A 325 13.13 -43.74 -11.70
N ARG A 326 13.21 -42.44 -11.43
CA ARG A 326 14.46 -41.67 -11.46
C ARG A 326 15.36 -42.09 -10.30
N LEU A 327 14.81 -42.22 -9.10
CA LEU A 327 15.54 -42.71 -7.93
C LEU A 327 16.03 -44.15 -8.13
N ALA A 328 15.21 -45.02 -8.71
CA ALA A 328 15.60 -46.39 -9.03
C ALA A 328 16.75 -46.44 -10.06
N GLN A 329 16.75 -45.56 -11.07
CA GLN A 329 17.87 -45.46 -12.02
C GLN A 329 19.16 -44.94 -11.36
N LEU A 330 19.05 -44.00 -10.43
CA LEU A 330 20.16 -43.49 -9.62
C LEU A 330 20.75 -44.60 -8.75
N ASP A 331 19.90 -45.29 -7.99
CA ASP A 331 20.32 -46.36 -7.08
C ASP A 331 20.81 -47.60 -7.85
N GLY A 332 20.31 -47.82 -9.07
CA GLY A 332 20.79 -48.83 -10.02
C GLY A 332 22.12 -48.48 -10.71
N GLY A 333 22.76 -47.35 -10.36
CA GLY A 333 24.10 -46.99 -10.81
C GLY A 333 24.16 -46.41 -12.23
N ARG A 334 23.03 -46.03 -12.83
CA ARG A 334 23.00 -45.34 -14.14
C ARG A 334 23.53 -43.90 -14.04
N PHE A 335 23.30 -43.27 -12.90
CA PHE A 335 23.73 -41.91 -12.58
C PHE A 335 24.50 -41.92 -11.26
N ASP A 336 25.40 -40.95 -11.08
CA ASP A 336 26.13 -40.74 -9.83
C ASP A 336 25.48 -39.65 -8.97
N ALA A 337 24.70 -38.74 -9.57
CA ALA A 337 23.82 -37.82 -8.87
C ALA A 337 22.68 -37.32 -9.80
N LEU A 338 21.59 -36.85 -9.19
CA LEU A 338 20.46 -36.21 -9.88
C LEU A 338 20.22 -34.80 -9.33
N VAL A 339 19.69 -33.92 -10.19
CA VAL A 339 19.07 -32.66 -9.74
C VAL A 339 17.57 -32.73 -9.96
N MET A 340 16.81 -32.58 -8.87
CA MET A 340 15.35 -32.70 -8.86
C MET A 340 14.70 -31.60 -8.02
N ALA A 341 13.39 -31.39 -8.20
CA ALA A 341 12.67 -30.43 -7.37
C ALA A 341 12.44 -31.04 -5.97
N GLY A 342 12.87 -30.36 -4.92
CA GLY A 342 12.71 -30.84 -3.54
C GLY A 342 11.24 -31.02 -3.17
N ALA A 343 10.37 -30.11 -3.61
CA ALA A 343 8.91 -30.21 -3.47
C ALA A 343 8.30 -31.53 -3.97
N ALA A 344 8.93 -32.23 -4.92
CA ALA A 344 8.45 -33.53 -5.38
C ALA A 344 8.80 -34.65 -4.39
N LEU A 345 9.99 -34.60 -3.79
CA LEU A 345 10.44 -35.55 -2.78
C LEU A 345 9.68 -35.36 -1.46
N ASN A 346 9.54 -34.11 -1.00
CA ASN A 346 8.80 -33.78 0.22
C ASN A 346 7.37 -34.35 0.20
N ARG A 347 6.64 -34.10 -0.90
CA ARG A 347 5.25 -34.59 -1.06
C ARG A 347 5.11 -36.11 -1.10
N LEU A 348 6.16 -36.83 -1.45
CA LEU A 348 6.20 -38.29 -1.44
C LEU A 348 6.71 -38.86 -0.11
N GLY A 349 7.06 -38.00 0.88
CA GLY A 349 7.68 -38.43 2.12
C GLY A 349 9.12 -38.93 1.95
N LEU A 350 9.81 -38.47 0.89
CA LEU A 350 11.17 -38.89 0.51
C LEU A 350 12.21 -37.81 0.86
N GLU A 351 11.94 -36.98 1.87
CA GLU A 351 12.80 -35.88 2.32
C GLU A 351 14.22 -36.36 2.67
N THR A 352 14.33 -37.57 3.23
CA THR A 352 15.60 -38.21 3.62
C THR A 352 16.49 -38.58 2.43
N ARG A 353 15.96 -38.54 1.20
CA ARG A 353 16.75 -38.73 -0.03
C ARG A 353 17.52 -37.48 -0.44
N ILE A 354 17.17 -36.31 0.10
CA ILE A 354 17.82 -35.06 -0.26
C ILE A 354 19.22 -35.02 0.33
N SER A 355 20.23 -34.96 -0.54
CA SER A 355 21.63 -34.87 -0.10
C SER A 355 22.04 -33.42 0.14
N GLU A 356 21.61 -32.51 -0.74
CA GLU A 356 21.90 -31.08 -0.64
C GLU A 356 20.75 -30.25 -1.21
N TRP A 357 20.36 -29.19 -0.51
CA TRP A 357 19.46 -28.16 -1.04
C TRP A 357 20.26 -27.13 -1.83
N ILE A 358 19.83 -26.83 -3.06
CA ILE A 358 20.52 -25.86 -3.92
C ILE A 358 19.94 -24.46 -3.62
N PRO A 359 20.78 -23.45 -3.30
CA PRO A 359 20.32 -22.07 -3.10
C PRO A 359 19.61 -21.49 -4.33
N LEU A 360 18.60 -20.65 -4.12
CA LEU A 360 17.82 -20.05 -5.22
C LEU A 360 18.65 -19.10 -6.07
N GLU A 361 19.71 -18.52 -5.51
CA GLU A 361 20.65 -17.64 -6.18
C GLU A 361 21.52 -18.40 -7.19
N GLU A 362 21.82 -19.66 -6.91
CA GLU A 362 22.60 -20.53 -7.80
C GLU A 362 21.71 -21.17 -8.87
N LEU A 363 20.49 -21.55 -8.50
CA LEU A 363 19.54 -22.22 -9.38
C LEU A 363 18.11 -21.66 -9.20
N PRO A 364 17.76 -20.56 -9.89
CA PRO A 364 16.42 -19.98 -9.87
C PRO A 364 15.37 -20.99 -10.34
N THR A 365 14.13 -20.90 -9.87
CA THR A 365 13.09 -21.91 -10.17
C THR A 365 12.11 -21.43 -11.24
N PRO A 366 11.54 -22.31 -12.08
CA PRO A 366 10.49 -21.90 -13.00
C PRO A 366 9.23 -21.44 -12.24
N PRO A 367 8.39 -20.58 -12.84
CA PRO A 367 7.10 -20.19 -12.28
C PRO A 367 6.28 -21.42 -11.86
N GLY A 368 5.64 -21.35 -10.69
CA GLY A 368 4.79 -22.43 -10.19
C GLY A 368 5.52 -23.64 -9.60
N GLN A 369 6.86 -23.72 -9.61
CA GLN A 369 7.56 -24.81 -8.93
C GLN A 369 7.23 -24.81 -7.43
N GLY A 370 6.83 -25.97 -6.92
CA GLY A 370 6.35 -26.13 -5.54
C GLY A 370 4.89 -25.73 -5.32
N ALA A 371 4.23 -25.05 -6.25
CA ALA A 371 2.82 -24.69 -6.14
C ALA A 371 1.90 -25.74 -6.80
N LEU A 372 0.66 -25.79 -6.34
CA LEU A 372 -0.42 -26.60 -6.93
C LEU A 372 -1.51 -25.66 -7.44
N GLY A 373 -2.06 -25.98 -8.60
CA GLY A 373 -3.15 -25.24 -9.20
C GLY A 373 -4.42 -26.08 -9.28
N LEU A 374 -5.55 -25.40 -9.24
CA LEU A 374 -6.87 -25.97 -9.46
C LEU A 374 -7.42 -25.39 -10.76
N ALA A 375 -7.82 -26.24 -11.69
CA ALA A 375 -8.50 -25.86 -12.94
C ALA A 375 -9.94 -26.36 -12.91
N PHE A 376 -10.89 -25.51 -13.27
CA PHE A 376 -12.32 -25.80 -13.21
C PHE A 376 -13.08 -25.06 -14.30
N ARG A 377 -14.33 -25.40 -14.54
CA ARG A 377 -15.13 -24.76 -15.58
C ARG A 377 -15.37 -23.28 -15.26
N ALA A 378 -15.11 -22.40 -16.21
CA ALA A 378 -15.46 -21.00 -16.09
C ALA A 378 -16.96 -20.84 -15.80
N GLY A 379 -17.30 -19.98 -14.84
CA GLY A 379 -18.68 -19.75 -14.40
C GLY A 379 -19.24 -20.72 -13.35
N ASP A 380 -18.48 -21.74 -12.88
CA ASP A 380 -18.94 -22.54 -11.73
C ASP A 380 -18.93 -21.71 -10.44
N ALA A 381 -20.11 -21.26 -10.00
CA ALA A 381 -20.28 -20.40 -8.84
C ALA A 381 -19.73 -20.99 -7.54
N ARG A 382 -19.71 -22.32 -7.38
CA ARG A 382 -19.22 -22.98 -6.16
C ARG A 382 -17.70 -22.86 -6.09
N LEU A 383 -17.02 -23.10 -7.21
CA LEU A 383 -15.57 -23.07 -7.29
C LEU A 383 -15.01 -21.65 -7.41
N ILE A 384 -15.78 -20.72 -7.98
CA ILE A 384 -15.52 -19.28 -7.90
C ILE A 384 -15.52 -18.82 -6.42
N ARG A 385 -16.53 -19.23 -5.63
CA ARG A 385 -16.56 -18.95 -4.19
C ARG A 385 -15.38 -19.59 -3.45
N LEU A 386 -15.02 -20.83 -3.79
CA LEU A 386 -13.83 -21.48 -3.21
C LEU A 386 -12.55 -20.69 -3.52
N ARG A 387 -12.36 -20.26 -4.77
CA ARG A 387 -11.21 -19.45 -5.22
C ARG A 387 -11.10 -18.15 -4.44
N SER A 388 -12.21 -17.51 -4.08
CA SER A 388 -12.22 -16.24 -3.32
C SER A 388 -11.53 -16.33 -1.95
N LEU A 389 -11.37 -17.53 -1.38
CA LEU A 389 -10.62 -17.75 -0.13
C LEU A 389 -9.10 -17.59 -0.30
N PHE A 390 -8.60 -17.75 -1.53
CA PHE A 390 -7.18 -17.91 -1.82
C PHE A 390 -6.62 -16.82 -2.74
N VAL A 391 -7.45 -16.25 -3.61
CA VAL A 391 -7.07 -15.13 -4.47
C VAL A 391 -7.27 -13.82 -3.71
N ARG A 392 -6.23 -12.98 -3.72
CA ARG A 392 -6.25 -11.68 -3.05
C ARG A 392 -6.88 -10.61 -3.96
N PRO A 393 -7.57 -9.61 -3.40
CA PRO A 393 -8.05 -8.50 -4.20
C PRO A 393 -6.91 -7.76 -4.91
N VAL A 394 -7.13 -7.35 -6.16
CA VAL A 394 -6.21 -6.47 -6.88
C VAL A 394 -6.42 -5.04 -6.41
N ALA A 395 -5.34 -4.33 -6.07
CA ALA A 395 -5.41 -2.93 -5.68
C ALA A 395 -5.05 -2.01 -6.86
N PHE A 396 -6.00 -1.22 -7.35
CA PHE A 396 -5.73 -0.12 -8.28
C PHE A 396 -5.40 1.13 -7.47
N VAL A 397 -4.16 1.60 -7.57
CA VAL A 397 -3.65 2.67 -6.71
C VAL A 397 -3.30 3.89 -7.53
N GLY A 398 -3.86 5.04 -7.14
CA GLY A 398 -3.43 6.34 -7.66
C GLY A 398 -2.10 6.76 -7.06
N ALA A 399 -1.08 6.89 -7.91
CA ALA A 399 0.25 7.35 -7.54
C ALA A 399 0.29 8.83 -7.13
N GLY A 400 -0.77 9.58 -7.44
CA GLY A 400 -0.72 11.03 -7.44
C GLY A 400 0.09 11.57 -8.61
N VAL A 401 0.39 12.86 -8.60
CA VAL A 401 1.16 13.52 -9.67
C VAL A 401 2.46 14.11 -9.15
N GLY A 402 3.48 14.04 -9.99
CA GLY A 402 4.73 14.78 -9.85
C GLY A 402 5.70 14.29 -8.79
N SER A 403 5.23 13.93 -7.59
CA SER A 403 6.09 13.39 -6.53
C SER A 403 5.40 12.29 -5.70
N ALA A 404 6.20 11.42 -5.08
CA ALA A 404 5.73 10.40 -4.16
C ALA A 404 4.94 10.96 -2.97
N GLY A 405 5.14 12.24 -2.63
CA GLY A 405 4.37 12.94 -1.60
C GLY A 405 2.90 13.20 -1.97
N MET A 406 2.54 13.07 -3.24
CA MET A 406 1.15 13.18 -3.72
C MET A 406 0.41 11.83 -3.74
N CYS A 407 1.09 10.74 -3.39
CA CYS A 407 0.45 9.45 -3.15
C CYS A 407 -0.27 9.46 -1.80
N THR A 408 -1.42 8.80 -1.72
CA THR A 408 -2.18 8.70 -0.48
C THR A 408 -1.51 7.76 0.50
N VAL A 409 -1.79 7.91 1.80
CA VAL A 409 -1.29 6.99 2.84
C VAL A 409 -1.73 5.55 2.56
N ASP A 410 -2.99 5.35 2.15
CA ASP A 410 -3.50 4.05 1.71
C ASP A 410 -2.72 3.52 0.50
N GLY A 411 -2.41 4.38 -0.48
CA GLY A 411 -1.64 3.99 -1.66
C GLY A 411 -0.22 3.53 -1.32
N LEU A 412 0.45 4.23 -0.41
CA LEU A 412 1.76 3.82 0.11
C LEU A 412 1.68 2.48 0.86
N ALA A 413 0.65 2.28 1.68
CA ALA A 413 0.46 1.03 2.42
C ALA A 413 0.23 -0.18 1.49
N GLU A 414 -0.52 -0.01 0.38
CA GLU A 414 -0.71 -1.06 -0.62
C GLU A 414 0.62 -1.40 -1.33
N LEU A 415 1.42 -0.38 -1.69
CA LEU A 415 2.74 -0.58 -2.30
C LEU A 415 3.71 -1.32 -1.36
N GLU A 416 3.73 -0.95 -0.08
CA GLU A 416 4.55 -1.63 0.94
C GLU A 416 4.12 -3.08 1.18
N ALA A 417 2.86 -3.43 0.90
CA ALA A 417 2.30 -4.75 1.15
C ALA A 417 2.32 -5.69 -0.08
N CYS A 418 2.59 -5.17 -1.28
CA CYS A 418 2.42 -5.92 -2.52
C CYS A 418 3.53 -6.94 -2.79
N ASP A 419 3.17 -7.98 -3.54
CA ASP A 419 4.11 -8.96 -4.10
C ASP A 419 4.46 -8.62 -5.56
N VAL A 420 3.56 -7.91 -6.24
CA VAL A 420 3.71 -7.49 -7.64
C VAL A 420 3.17 -6.07 -7.79
N CYS A 421 3.98 -5.15 -8.31
CA CYS A 421 3.58 -3.79 -8.66
C CYS A 421 3.69 -3.61 -10.17
N ILE A 422 2.56 -3.41 -10.84
CA ILE A 422 2.46 -3.11 -12.27
C ILE A 422 2.19 -1.62 -12.41
N HIS A 423 3.08 -0.87 -13.06
CA HIS A 423 3.01 0.60 -13.11
C HIS A 423 3.12 1.18 -14.52
N ASP A 424 2.55 2.37 -14.70
CA ASP A 424 2.71 3.16 -15.93
C ASP A 424 4.08 3.87 -15.98
N ALA A 425 4.41 4.48 -17.13
CA ALA A 425 5.67 5.22 -17.29
C ALA A 425 5.75 6.50 -16.45
N LEU A 426 4.61 7.17 -16.20
CA LEU A 426 4.55 8.49 -15.56
C LEU A 426 4.34 8.38 -14.04
N ILE A 427 5.26 7.70 -13.36
CA ILE A 427 5.27 7.62 -11.89
C ILE A 427 6.60 8.10 -11.33
N ASP A 428 6.57 8.67 -10.12
CA ASP A 428 7.79 9.02 -9.41
C ASP A 428 8.54 7.73 -9.00
N PRO A 429 9.81 7.52 -9.43
CA PRO A 429 10.61 6.37 -9.04
C PRO A 429 10.74 6.19 -7.52
N ALA A 430 10.60 7.26 -6.73
CA ALA A 430 10.62 7.17 -5.27
C ALA A 430 9.47 6.32 -4.70
N LEU A 431 8.33 6.19 -5.40
CA LEU A 431 7.25 5.28 -5.02
C LEU A 431 7.67 3.81 -5.16
N LEU A 432 8.43 3.49 -6.21
CA LEU A 432 8.92 2.14 -6.46
C LEU A 432 10.03 1.74 -5.49
N ALA A 433 10.80 2.70 -4.99
CA ALA A 433 11.80 2.46 -3.96
C ALA A 433 11.20 2.00 -2.62
N GLY A 434 9.91 2.24 -2.39
CA GLY A 434 9.17 1.79 -1.21
C GLY A 434 8.70 0.32 -1.28
N LEU A 435 8.87 -0.35 -2.42
CA LEU A 435 8.48 -1.74 -2.59
C LEU A 435 9.34 -2.68 -1.72
N ARG A 436 8.77 -3.82 -1.34
CA ARG A 436 9.53 -4.89 -0.66
C ARG A 436 10.66 -5.39 -1.55
N VAL A 437 11.77 -5.81 -0.94
CA VAL A 437 12.96 -6.31 -1.66
C VAL A 437 12.67 -7.46 -2.64
N HIS A 438 11.63 -8.25 -2.38
CA HIS A 438 11.21 -9.38 -3.23
C HIS A 438 9.97 -9.07 -4.08
N ALA A 439 9.40 -7.86 -4.01
CA ALA A 439 8.27 -7.49 -4.83
C ALA A 439 8.70 -7.37 -6.30
N GLN A 440 7.91 -7.93 -7.21
CA GLN A 440 8.17 -7.84 -8.63
C GLN A 440 7.66 -6.50 -9.16
N CYS A 441 8.55 -5.65 -9.66
CA CYS A 441 8.20 -4.38 -10.30
C CYS A 441 8.11 -4.55 -11.82
N ILE A 442 7.01 -4.13 -12.41
CA ILE A 442 6.69 -4.33 -13.83
C ILE A 442 6.31 -2.98 -14.46
N ASP A 443 7.08 -2.57 -15.45
CA ASP A 443 6.83 -1.40 -16.29
C ASP A 443 5.87 -1.77 -17.43
N ALA A 444 4.67 -1.18 -17.42
CA ALA A 444 3.65 -1.33 -18.46
C ALA A 444 3.79 -0.29 -19.60
N GLY A 445 4.63 0.74 -19.44
CA GLY A 445 4.73 1.88 -20.36
C GLY A 445 5.76 1.73 -21.49
N LYS A 446 6.70 0.78 -21.41
CA LYS A 446 7.80 0.64 -22.39
C LYS A 446 7.54 -0.30 -23.58
N ARG A 447 6.34 -0.90 -23.71
CA ARG A 447 6.10 -1.98 -24.68
C ARG A 447 5.24 -1.54 -25.88
N ALA A 448 5.94 -1.39 -27.01
CA ALA A 448 5.53 -1.55 -28.43
C ALA A 448 4.27 -0.84 -28.97
N GLY A 449 4.49 0.06 -29.95
CA GLY A 449 3.80 0.19 -31.25
C GLY A 449 2.29 0.42 -31.35
N ASP A 450 1.47 -0.34 -30.60
CA ASP A 450 0.01 -0.31 -30.57
C ASP A 450 -0.51 -0.20 -29.11
N PRO A 451 -1.06 0.97 -28.73
CA PRO A 451 -1.60 1.21 -27.38
C PRO A 451 -2.74 0.29 -26.94
N ALA A 452 -3.49 -0.31 -27.88
CA ALA A 452 -4.59 -1.22 -27.55
C ALA A 452 -4.05 -2.59 -27.13
N HIS A 453 -3.04 -3.10 -27.85
CA HIS A 453 -2.40 -4.38 -27.54
C HIS A 453 -1.65 -4.34 -26.19
N ALA A 454 -0.96 -3.24 -25.89
CA ALA A 454 -0.27 -3.04 -24.61
C ALA A 454 -1.23 -3.05 -23.39
N GLN A 455 -2.45 -2.56 -23.56
CA GLN A 455 -3.46 -2.55 -22.50
C GLN A 455 -4.00 -3.97 -22.21
N ALA A 456 -4.26 -4.75 -23.25
CA ALA A 456 -4.70 -6.15 -23.10
C ALA A 456 -3.63 -6.98 -22.38
N GLU A 457 -2.35 -6.86 -22.79
CA GLU A 457 -1.23 -7.55 -22.12
C GLU A 457 -1.13 -7.17 -20.64
N THR A 458 -1.31 -5.89 -20.31
CA THR A 458 -1.29 -5.42 -18.92
C THR A 458 -2.41 -6.04 -18.10
N THR A 459 -3.62 -6.09 -18.67
CA THR A 459 -4.80 -6.67 -18.03
C THR A 459 -4.61 -8.16 -17.79
N ASP A 460 -4.17 -8.91 -18.80
CA ASP A 460 -3.91 -10.36 -18.70
C ASP A 460 -2.90 -10.66 -17.57
N ARG A 461 -1.85 -9.84 -17.44
CA ARG A 461 -0.87 -9.99 -16.36
C ARG A 461 -1.46 -9.74 -14.99
N ILE A 462 -2.34 -8.75 -14.84
CA ILE A 462 -3.07 -8.51 -13.58
C ILE A 462 -3.86 -9.76 -13.20
N LEU A 463 -4.64 -10.31 -14.13
CA LEU A 463 -5.47 -11.50 -13.91
C LEU A 463 -4.62 -12.73 -13.55
N ASP A 464 -3.51 -12.93 -14.25
CA ASP A 464 -2.61 -14.07 -14.00
C ASP A 464 -1.95 -13.98 -12.62
N TYR A 465 -1.39 -12.84 -12.25
CA TYR A 465 -0.77 -12.70 -10.94
C TYR A 465 -1.80 -12.78 -9.79
N ALA A 466 -3.02 -12.26 -10.01
CA ALA A 466 -4.11 -12.39 -9.04
C ALA A 466 -4.46 -13.88 -8.83
N ARG A 467 -4.68 -14.64 -9.92
CA ARG A 467 -4.99 -16.09 -9.86
C ARG A 467 -3.84 -16.92 -9.28
N GLN A 468 -2.60 -16.43 -9.31
CA GLN A 468 -1.47 -17.04 -8.60
C GLN A 468 -1.50 -16.79 -7.07
N GLY A 469 -2.50 -16.07 -6.55
CA GLY A 469 -2.65 -15.73 -5.14
C GLY A 469 -1.75 -14.59 -4.67
N ARG A 470 -1.12 -13.85 -5.59
CA ARG A 470 -0.22 -12.73 -5.27
C ARG A 470 -1.00 -11.48 -4.93
N ARG A 471 -0.44 -10.63 -4.06
CA ARG A 471 -0.93 -9.27 -3.82
C ARG A 471 -0.49 -8.36 -4.96
N VAL A 472 -1.40 -8.10 -5.88
CA VAL A 472 -1.16 -7.28 -7.07
C VAL A 472 -1.57 -5.84 -6.81
N VAL A 473 -0.64 -4.91 -7.04
CA VAL A 473 -0.91 -3.48 -7.13
C VAL A 473 -0.77 -3.04 -8.58
N ARG A 474 -1.81 -2.41 -9.12
CA ARG A 474 -1.80 -1.67 -10.38
C ARG A 474 -1.66 -0.18 -10.08
N LEU A 475 -0.43 0.33 -10.13
CA LEU A 475 -0.09 1.71 -9.82
C LEU A 475 -0.25 2.60 -11.06
N LYS A 476 -1.12 3.60 -10.96
CA LYS A 476 -1.52 4.47 -12.09
C LYS A 476 -1.20 5.92 -11.77
N GLY A 477 -0.72 6.68 -12.76
CA GLY A 477 -0.42 8.10 -12.58
C GLY A 477 -1.67 8.92 -12.25
N GLY A 478 -1.57 9.88 -11.33
CA GLY A 478 -2.69 10.70 -10.90
C GLY A 478 -3.75 9.90 -10.13
N ASP A 479 -5.00 10.02 -10.56
CA ASP A 479 -6.14 9.28 -10.01
C ASP A 479 -6.61 8.19 -11.00
N PRO A 480 -6.82 6.94 -10.56
CA PRO A 480 -7.26 5.85 -11.43
C PRO A 480 -8.59 6.13 -12.15
N GLY A 481 -9.51 6.82 -11.48
CA GLY A 481 -10.87 7.10 -11.97
C GLY A 481 -10.98 8.27 -12.94
N ILE A 482 -9.95 9.11 -13.06
CA ILE A 482 -9.98 10.31 -13.93
C ILE A 482 -9.08 10.08 -15.14
N PHE A 483 -9.69 9.73 -16.28
CA PHE A 483 -9.00 9.44 -17.54
C PHE A 483 -7.90 8.37 -17.45
N GLY A 484 -7.94 7.53 -16.42
CA GLY A 484 -6.96 6.48 -16.15
C GLY A 484 -7.26 5.14 -16.79
N ARG A 485 -8.34 5.00 -17.58
CA ARG A 485 -8.76 3.72 -18.21
C ARG A 485 -9.00 2.58 -17.21
N LEU A 486 -9.46 2.92 -15.99
CA LEU A 486 -9.73 1.94 -14.93
C LEU A 486 -10.83 0.93 -15.32
N ALA A 487 -11.88 1.39 -16.02
CA ALA A 487 -13.04 0.57 -16.37
C ALA A 487 -12.65 -0.70 -17.13
N GLU A 488 -11.80 -0.58 -18.14
CA GLU A 488 -11.34 -1.71 -18.98
C GLU A 488 -10.62 -2.78 -18.14
N GLU A 489 -9.80 -2.36 -17.19
CA GLU A 489 -9.05 -3.27 -16.29
C GLU A 489 -9.99 -3.92 -15.26
N THR A 490 -10.94 -3.16 -14.70
CA THR A 490 -11.90 -3.66 -13.70
C THR A 490 -12.97 -4.56 -14.30
N GLU A 491 -13.49 -4.25 -15.49
CA GLU A 491 -14.46 -5.09 -16.21
C GLU A 491 -13.89 -6.49 -16.48
N ALA A 492 -12.60 -6.59 -16.78
CA ALA A 492 -11.93 -7.88 -16.97
C ALA A 492 -11.83 -8.70 -15.66
N LEU A 493 -11.65 -8.02 -14.51
CA LEU A 493 -11.69 -8.66 -13.18
C LEU A 493 -13.12 -9.09 -12.82
N GLU A 494 -14.12 -8.25 -13.08
CA GLU A 494 -15.54 -8.52 -12.85
C GLU A 494 -16.02 -9.70 -13.68
N ALA A 495 -15.61 -9.80 -14.95
CA ALA A 495 -15.93 -10.91 -15.83
C ALA A 495 -15.45 -12.27 -15.29
N LEU A 496 -14.40 -12.25 -14.46
CA LEU A 496 -13.87 -13.43 -13.77
C LEU A 496 -14.30 -13.52 -12.32
N ASP A 497 -15.12 -12.63 -11.76
CA ASP A 497 -15.46 -12.53 -10.33
C ASP A 497 -14.21 -12.43 -9.41
N LEU A 498 -13.20 -11.70 -9.86
CA LEU A 498 -11.99 -11.41 -9.09
C LEU A 498 -12.17 -10.09 -8.33
N ALA A 499 -12.04 -10.16 -7.00
CA ALA A 499 -12.16 -8.97 -6.16
C ALA A 499 -11.09 -7.94 -6.49
N PHE A 500 -11.45 -6.66 -6.41
CA PHE A 500 -10.51 -5.56 -6.51
C PHE A 500 -10.91 -4.41 -5.59
N ARG A 501 -9.95 -3.52 -5.33
CA ARG A 501 -10.13 -2.29 -4.57
C ARG A 501 -9.51 -1.15 -5.37
N VAL A 502 -10.17 0.00 -5.35
CA VAL A 502 -9.65 1.24 -5.96
C VAL A 502 -9.25 2.19 -4.83
N VAL A 503 -7.97 2.57 -4.82
CA VAL A 503 -7.42 3.58 -3.92
C VAL A 503 -7.22 4.86 -4.73
N PRO A 504 -7.96 5.94 -4.43
CA PRO A 504 -7.88 7.18 -5.19
C PRO A 504 -6.50 7.85 -5.02
N GLY A 505 -6.14 8.68 -5.98
CA GLY A 505 -4.91 9.46 -6.00
C GLY A 505 -5.17 10.95 -6.21
N VAL A 506 -4.15 11.77 -5.98
CA VAL A 506 -4.23 13.19 -6.30
C VAL A 506 -4.13 13.37 -7.83
N SER A 507 -5.24 13.73 -8.46
CA SER A 507 -5.27 13.99 -9.91
C SER A 507 -4.46 15.24 -10.29
N SER A 508 -3.97 15.28 -11.54
CA SER A 508 -3.34 16.47 -12.12
C SER A 508 -4.28 17.69 -12.07
N LEU A 509 -5.60 17.46 -12.13
CA LEU A 509 -6.60 18.51 -11.94
C LEU A 509 -6.43 19.25 -10.62
N ASN A 510 -6.33 18.50 -9.52
CA ASN A 510 -6.20 19.06 -8.18
C ASN A 510 -4.86 19.77 -8.03
N ALA A 511 -3.77 19.17 -8.51
CA ALA A 511 -2.45 19.77 -8.46
C ALA A 511 -2.38 21.10 -9.22
N ALA A 512 -2.90 21.13 -10.46
CA ALA A 512 -2.83 22.31 -11.33
C ALA A 512 -3.72 23.48 -10.88
N THR A 513 -4.74 23.23 -10.07
CA THR A 513 -5.74 24.25 -9.70
C THR A 513 -5.61 24.71 -8.26
N THR A 514 -5.40 23.75 -7.34
CA THR A 514 -5.44 24.03 -5.89
C THR A 514 -4.25 24.87 -5.46
N GLY A 515 -3.04 24.57 -5.94
CA GLY A 515 -1.82 25.29 -5.57
C GLY A 515 -1.63 26.62 -6.31
N THR A 516 -2.21 26.76 -7.50
CA THR A 516 -2.05 27.95 -8.35
C THR A 516 -3.04 29.06 -8.02
N GLY A 517 -4.14 28.74 -7.34
CA GLY A 517 -5.25 29.65 -7.07
C GLY A 517 -6.29 29.72 -8.18
N MET A 518 -6.13 28.91 -9.24
CA MET A 518 -7.11 28.73 -10.33
C MET A 518 -8.27 27.83 -9.87
N LEU A 519 -8.95 28.24 -8.80
CA LEU A 519 -10.02 27.45 -8.18
C LEU A 519 -11.20 27.31 -9.14
N LEU A 520 -11.49 26.06 -9.53
CA LEU A 520 -12.52 25.75 -10.52
C LEU A 520 -13.95 26.04 -10.04
N THR A 521 -14.15 26.10 -8.72
CA THR A 521 -15.40 26.53 -8.09
C THR A 521 -15.14 27.75 -7.22
N ARG A 522 -15.89 28.82 -7.47
CA ARG A 522 -15.75 30.09 -6.74
C ARG A 522 -17.09 30.80 -6.67
N ARG A 523 -17.52 31.15 -5.45
CA ARG A 523 -18.79 31.83 -5.21
C ARG A 523 -18.89 33.11 -6.05
N GLY A 524 -19.98 33.26 -6.78
CA GLY A 524 -20.22 34.40 -7.67
C GLY A 524 -19.46 34.36 -9.01
N VAL A 525 -18.67 33.31 -9.26
CA VAL A 525 -17.89 33.14 -10.49
C VAL A 525 -18.27 31.82 -11.18
N SER A 526 -18.10 30.68 -10.51
CA SER A 526 -18.39 29.35 -11.06
C SER A 526 -18.97 28.40 -10.00
N GLN A 527 -20.05 27.70 -10.36
CA GLN A 527 -20.71 26.71 -9.49
C GLN A 527 -20.30 25.26 -9.79
N GLY A 528 -19.46 25.05 -10.80
CA GLY A 528 -18.97 23.76 -11.24
C GLY A 528 -17.90 23.93 -12.32
N PHE A 529 -17.48 22.84 -12.94
CA PHE A 529 -16.51 22.83 -14.04
C PHE A 529 -16.73 21.60 -14.93
N CYS A 530 -16.12 21.61 -16.11
CA CYS A 530 -16.06 20.44 -17.00
C CYS A 530 -14.62 19.97 -17.13
N ALA A 531 -14.37 18.67 -16.94
CA ALA A 531 -13.09 18.03 -17.24
C ALA A 531 -13.26 17.15 -18.49
N ILE A 532 -12.43 17.35 -19.51
CA ILE A 532 -12.50 16.64 -20.79
C ILE A 532 -11.10 16.30 -21.31
N THR A 533 -10.99 15.34 -22.21
CA THR A 533 -9.74 15.08 -22.94
C THR A 533 -9.67 15.93 -24.20
N ALA A 534 -8.50 16.46 -24.54
CA ALA A 534 -8.31 17.28 -25.75
C ALA A 534 -8.52 16.49 -27.06
N ARG A 535 -8.48 15.15 -27.01
CA ARG A 535 -8.80 14.25 -28.12
C ARG A 535 -9.88 13.27 -27.67
N ALA A 536 -10.97 13.11 -28.43
CA ALA A 536 -11.83 11.94 -28.30
C ALA A 536 -11.06 10.70 -28.80
N ALA A 537 -11.36 9.53 -28.24
CA ALA A 537 -10.85 8.27 -28.75
C ALA A 537 -11.20 8.16 -30.25
N GLY A 538 -10.21 8.31 -31.14
CA GLY A 538 -10.42 8.30 -32.59
C GLY A 538 -10.31 9.64 -33.35
N GLY A 539 -9.80 10.71 -32.74
CA GLY A 539 -9.16 11.79 -33.51
C GLY A 539 -9.97 13.06 -33.80
N LYS A 540 -11.18 13.22 -33.23
CA LYS A 540 -11.85 14.52 -33.15
C LYS A 540 -11.72 15.11 -31.74
N PRO A 541 -11.45 16.41 -31.57
CA PRO A 541 -11.47 17.02 -30.25
C PRO A 541 -12.88 17.00 -29.63
N ALA A 542 -12.95 16.93 -28.30
CA ALA A 542 -14.22 16.74 -27.58
C ALA A 542 -15.16 17.95 -27.74
N ASP A 543 -16.46 17.70 -27.96
CA ASP A 543 -17.48 18.75 -28.09
C ASP A 543 -17.89 19.28 -26.71
N VAL A 544 -17.92 20.61 -26.56
CA VAL A 544 -18.38 21.30 -25.35
C VAL A 544 -19.76 21.88 -25.63
N SER A 545 -20.78 21.37 -24.92
CA SER A 545 -22.16 21.84 -25.11
C SER A 545 -22.29 23.36 -24.93
N ALA A 546 -23.14 24.02 -25.74
CA ALA A 546 -23.34 25.47 -25.71
C ALA A 546 -23.67 26.02 -24.31
N SER A 547 -24.35 25.23 -23.47
CA SER A 547 -24.67 25.61 -22.09
C SER A 547 -23.42 25.66 -21.20
N ALA A 548 -22.53 24.67 -21.30
CA ALA A 548 -21.26 24.62 -20.56
C ALA A 548 -20.33 25.77 -20.95
N ARG A 549 -20.33 26.16 -22.24
CA ARG A 549 -19.53 27.29 -22.78
C ARG A 549 -19.77 28.62 -22.07
N SER A 550 -20.98 28.83 -21.55
CA SER A 550 -21.41 30.14 -21.05
C SER A 550 -21.22 30.36 -19.54
N ARG A 551 -20.89 29.32 -18.75
CA ARG A 551 -20.96 29.39 -17.27
C ARG A 551 -19.92 28.60 -16.49
N LEU A 552 -19.24 27.62 -17.09
CA LEU A 552 -18.35 26.72 -16.35
C LEU A 552 -16.92 26.80 -16.91
N PRO A 553 -15.89 26.85 -16.04
CA PRO A 553 -14.52 26.61 -16.46
C PRO A 553 -14.39 25.22 -17.09
N VAL A 554 -13.59 25.13 -18.15
CA VAL A 554 -13.31 23.87 -18.86
C VAL A 554 -11.84 23.54 -18.69
N VAL A 555 -11.56 22.30 -18.27
CA VAL A 555 -10.21 21.77 -18.11
C VAL A 555 -9.97 20.65 -19.11
N PHE A 556 -8.98 20.84 -19.96
CA PHE A 556 -8.55 19.87 -20.95
C PHE A 556 -7.35 19.09 -20.42
N PHE A 557 -7.53 17.77 -20.33
CA PHE A 557 -6.49 16.80 -20.09
C PHE A 557 -5.76 16.43 -21.39
N MET A 558 -4.51 16.02 -21.25
CA MET A 558 -3.66 15.58 -22.37
C MET A 558 -3.53 16.69 -23.44
N ALA A 559 -3.43 17.94 -22.99
CA ALA A 559 -3.51 19.10 -23.87
C ALA A 559 -2.20 19.44 -24.59
N GLY A 560 -1.05 18.91 -24.17
CA GLY A 560 0.30 19.36 -24.58
C GLY A 560 0.45 19.65 -26.08
N GLN A 561 0.17 18.66 -26.95
CA GLN A 561 0.26 18.82 -28.41
C GLN A 561 -1.06 19.29 -29.08
N SER A 562 -2.07 19.64 -28.30
CA SER A 562 -3.43 19.94 -28.78
C SER A 562 -3.98 21.26 -28.23
N ILE A 563 -3.14 22.08 -27.58
CA ILE A 563 -3.55 23.41 -27.08
C ILE A 563 -3.98 24.31 -28.24
N ALA A 564 -3.17 24.42 -29.31
CA ALA A 564 -3.50 25.28 -30.45
C ALA A 564 -4.81 24.87 -31.15
N SER A 565 -5.05 23.57 -31.30
CA SER A 565 -6.30 23.06 -31.88
C SER A 565 -7.49 23.27 -30.94
N ALA A 566 -7.31 23.08 -29.63
CA ALA A 566 -8.35 23.26 -28.64
C ALA A 566 -8.79 24.73 -28.52
N THR A 567 -7.83 25.67 -28.47
CA THR A 567 -8.15 27.11 -28.44
C THR A 567 -8.84 27.57 -29.73
N ALA A 568 -8.36 27.11 -30.89
CA ALA A 568 -9.00 27.42 -32.18
C ALA A 568 -10.44 26.89 -32.27
N GLN A 569 -10.69 25.68 -31.78
CA GLN A 569 -12.04 25.12 -31.73
C GLN A 569 -12.96 25.92 -30.79
N LEU A 570 -12.50 26.26 -29.58
CA LEU A 570 -13.31 27.07 -28.65
C LEU A 570 -13.72 28.41 -29.26
N LEU A 571 -12.81 29.06 -30.00
CA LEU A 571 -13.11 30.28 -30.75
C LEU A 571 -14.15 30.03 -31.85
N SER A 572 -14.01 28.94 -32.63
CA SER A 572 -15.00 28.53 -33.64
C SER A 572 -16.37 28.21 -33.02
N ASP A 573 -16.38 27.68 -31.80
CA ASP A 573 -17.60 27.35 -31.04
C ASP A 573 -18.25 28.58 -30.39
N GLY A 574 -17.71 29.78 -30.63
CA GLY A 574 -18.28 31.07 -30.25
C GLY A 574 -17.80 31.62 -28.91
N TRP A 575 -16.71 31.10 -28.33
CA TRP A 575 -16.11 31.69 -27.13
C TRP A 575 -15.48 33.05 -27.44
N ALA A 576 -15.55 33.98 -26.48
CA ALA A 576 -14.96 35.30 -26.64
C ALA A 576 -13.42 35.20 -26.68
N ALA A 577 -12.78 35.92 -27.62
CA ALA A 577 -11.32 35.97 -27.78
C ALA A 577 -10.58 36.34 -26.48
N ALA A 578 -11.16 37.25 -25.70
CA ALA A 578 -10.62 37.73 -24.42
C ALA A 578 -10.82 36.76 -23.25
N THR A 579 -11.44 35.59 -23.45
CA THR A 579 -11.70 34.63 -22.36
C THR A 579 -10.38 34.21 -21.73
N PRO A 580 -10.24 34.31 -20.38
CA PRO A 580 -9.03 33.89 -19.69
C PRO A 580 -8.70 32.41 -19.96
N ALA A 581 -7.42 32.13 -20.17
CA ALA A 581 -6.94 30.77 -20.36
C ALA A 581 -5.53 30.60 -19.75
N ALA A 582 -5.23 29.38 -19.30
CA ALA A 582 -3.95 29.05 -18.72
C ALA A 582 -3.51 27.63 -19.06
N VAL A 583 -2.21 27.44 -19.29
CA VAL A 583 -1.57 26.13 -19.44
C VAL A 583 -0.69 25.89 -18.23
N ILE A 584 -0.90 24.74 -17.59
CA ILE A 584 -0.13 24.27 -16.45
C ILE A 584 0.68 23.07 -16.92
N LEU A 585 1.99 23.22 -16.96
CA LEU A 585 2.96 22.19 -17.32
C LEU A 585 3.49 21.52 -16.07
N ALA A 586 3.67 20.20 -16.11
CA ALA A 586 4.28 19.41 -15.04
C ALA A 586 3.68 19.68 -13.65
N ALA A 587 2.35 19.77 -13.57
CA ALA A 587 1.63 20.12 -12.36
C ALA A 587 2.02 19.24 -11.16
N GLY A 588 2.27 19.87 -10.01
CA GLY A 588 2.67 19.18 -8.78
C GLY A 588 4.15 18.75 -8.70
N THR A 589 4.98 19.15 -9.67
CA THR A 589 6.44 18.92 -9.66
C THR A 589 7.23 20.20 -9.33
N ASP A 590 8.51 20.05 -9.01
CA ASP A 590 9.45 21.19 -8.89
C ASP A 590 9.63 21.95 -10.24
N ASP A 591 9.28 21.33 -11.36
CA ASP A 591 9.34 21.89 -12.72
C ASP A 591 7.99 22.48 -13.18
N GLU A 592 7.02 22.63 -12.28
CA GLU A 592 5.71 23.23 -12.61
C GLU A 592 5.88 24.63 -13.20
N ALA A 593 5.21 24.86 -14.34
CA ALA A 593 5.17 26.15 -15.01
C ALA A 593 3.74 26.51 -15.41
N VAL A 594 3.38 27.79 -15.22
CA VAL A 594 2.03 28.28 -15.52
C VAL A 594 2.10 29.43 -16.52
N VAL A 595 1.62 29.19 -17.74
CA VAL A 595 1.46 30.22 -18.78
C VAL A 595 0.02 30.69 -18.76
N SER A 596 -0.21 31.99 -18.48
CA SER A 596 -1.56 32.58 -18.52
C SER A 596 -1.66 33.59 -19.65
N GLY A 597 -2.88 33.69 -20.20
CA GLY A 597 -3.27 34.65 -21.21
C GLY A 597 -4.78 34.59 -21.43
N THR A 598 -5.15 34.75 -22.69
CA THR A 598 -6.50 34.68 -23.26
C THR A 598 -6.52 33.60 -24.33
N LEU A 599 -7.70 33.19 -24.81
CA LEU A 599 -7.79 32.19 -25.88
C LEU A 599 -6.99 32.56 -27.14
N THR A 600 -6.85 33.86 -27.46
CA THR A 600 -6.16 34.31 -28.67
C THR A 600 -4.64 34.40 -28.52
N ASP A 601 -4.11 34.80 -27.36
CA ASP A 601 -2.67 35.03 -27.19
C ASP A 601 -1.92 33.86 -26.51
N LEU A 602 -2.65 32.89 -25.92
CA LEU A 602 -2.04 31.78 -25.17
C LEU A 602 -1.04 30.98 -26.00
N THR A 603 -1.35 30.67 -27.26
CA THR A 603 -0.45 29.93 -28.17
C THR A 603 0.86 30.69 -28.37
N SER A 604 0.79 32.00 -28.67
CA SER A 604 1.98 32.82 -28.86
C SER A 604 2.85 32.94 -27.60
N ARG A 605 2.23 32.92 -26.41
CA ARG A 605 2.94 32.92 -25.12
C ARG A 605 3.61 31.57 -24.83
N MET A 606 3.08 30.49 -25.38
CA MET A 606 3.71 29.16 -25.29
C MET A 606 4.91 29.01 -26.23
N ASP A 607 4.90 29.65 -27.39
CA ASP A 607 6.02 29.62 -28.34
C ASP A 607 7.32 30.24 -27.76
N VAL A 608 7.19 31.04 -26.71
CA VAL A 608 8.31 31.62 -25.94
C VAL A 608 8.91 30.61 -24.94
N LEU A 609 8.25 29.48 -24.72
CA LEU A 609 8.79 28.39 -23.90
C LEU A 609 9.74 27.52 -24.74
N ASP A 610 10.77 26.98 -24.08
CA ASP A 610 11.74 26.07 -24.71
C ASP A 610 11.03 24.83 -25.30
N GLU A 611 11.52 24.26 -26.42
CA GLU A 611 10.91 23.12 -27.13
C GLU A 611 10.62 21.86 -26.26
N ASP A 612 11.32 21.67 -25.13
CA ASP A 612 11.04 20.56 -24.20
C ASP A 612 9.91 20.87 -23.21
N ALA A 613 9.59 22.15 -22.97
CA ALA A 613 8.47 22.53 -22.12
C ALA A 613 7.13 22.07 -22.74
N SER A 614 7.06 22.04 -24.07
CA SER A 614 5.95 21.45 -24.84
C SER A 614 5.83 19.93 -24.71
N ASN A 615 6.88 19.22 -24.28
CA ASN A 615 6.86 17.77 -24.06
C ASN A 615 6.41 17.36 -22.65
N HIS A 616 6.27 18.31 -21.72
CA HIS A 616 5.73 18.01 -20.39
C HIS A 616 4.22 17.73 -20.44
N PRO A 617 3.71 16.88 -19.52
CA PRO A 617 2.27 16.74 -19.33
C PRO A 617 1.65 18.11 -19.04
N ALA A 618 0.61 18.45 -19.79
CA ALA A 618 -0.02 19.76 -19.74
C ALA A 618 -1.53 19.67 -19.51
N LEU A 619 -2.04 20.57 -18.68
CA LEU A 619 -3.46 20.87 -18.55
C LEU A 619 -3.74 22.26 -19.11
N LEU A 620 -4.81 22.39 -19.89
CA LEU A 620 -5.33 23.68 -20.35
C LEU A 620 -6.60 23.99 -19.57
N ILE A 621 -6.65 25.14 -18.91
CA ILE A 621 -7.80 25.66 -18.19
C ILE A 621 -8.34 26.87 -18.95
N CYS A 622 -9.61 26.86 -19.29
CA CYS A 622 -10.30 27.93 -20.01
C CYS A 622 -11.50 28.45 -19.21
N GLY A 623 -11.72 29.76 -19.24
CA GLY A 623 -12.78 30.46 -18.51
C GLY A 623 -12.24 31.23 -17.30
N ASP A 624 -13.13 31.94 -16.60
CA ASP A 624 -12.78 32.91 -15.55
C ASP A 624 -11.83 32.36 -14.48
N ALA A 625 -11.91 31.06 -14.15
CA ALA A 625 -11.01 30.41 -13.20
C ALA A 625 -9.52 30.57 -13.56
N ALA A 626 -9.18 30.57 -14.86
CA ALA A 626 -7.81 30.74 -15.35
C ALA A 626 -7.24 32.15 -15.11
N GLY A 627 -8.11 33.14 -14.90
CA GLY A 627 -7.74 34.52 -14.58
C GLY A 627 -7.32 34.73 -13.12
N TYR A 628 -7.58 33.77 -12.24
CA TYR A 628 -7.22 33.87 -10.82
C TYR A 628 -5.90 33.17 -10.52
N ARG A 629 -5.10 33.80 -9.67
CA ARG A 629 -3.91 33.20 -9.08
C ARG A 629 -3.79 33.63 -7.62
N PHE A 630 -3.15 32.81 -6.79
CA PHE A 630 -2.72 33.31 -5.49
C PHE A 630 -1.68 34.41 -5.68
N ARG A 631 -1.70 35.38 -4.76
CA ARG A 631 -0.59 36.34 -4.65
C ARG A 631 0.63 35.54 -4.18
N GLY A 632 1.52 35.22 -5.10
CA GLY A 632 2.82 34.62 -4.78
C GLY A 632 3.76 35.63 -4.12
N GLY A 633 4.93 35.17 -3.69
CA GLY A 633 6.01 36.06 -3.25
C GLY A 633 5.97 36.48 -1.78
N GLY A 634 5.15 35.84 -0.94
CA GLY A 634 5.22 35.99 0.51
C GLY A 634 6.38 35.20 1.13
N GLY A 635 6.70 35.49 2.40
CA GLY A 635 7.79 34.85 3.13
C GLY A 635 9.16 35.49 2.86
N ALA A 636 10.17 35.05 3.59
CA ALA A 636 11.52 35.61 3.54
C ALA A 636 12.22 35.38 2.19
N LEU A 637 11.95 34.25 1.53
CA LEU A 637 12.49 33.92 0.20
C LEU A 637 11.61 34.41 -0.96
N ARG A 638 10.48 35.05 -0.68
CA ARG A 638 9.62 35.74 -1.67
C ARG A 638 9.29 34.91 -2.92
N GLY A 639 9.01 33.61 -2.76
CA GLY A 639 8.66 32.70 -3.85
C GLY A 639 9.81 32.37 -4.82
N GLN A 640 11.05 32.74 -4.48
CA GLN A 640 12.21 32.50 -5.34
C GLN A 640 12.60 31.03 -5.38
N ARG A 641 13.17 30.61 -6.51
CA ARG A 641 13.54 29.23 -6.77
C ARG A 641 14.93 28.94 -6.22
N VAL A 642 15.02 28.05 -5.23
CA VAL A 642 16.27 27.68 -4.56
C VAL A 642 16.74 26.31 -5.02
N LEU A 643 17.86 26.27 -5.74
CA LEU A 643 18.52 25.03 -6.17
C LEU A 643 19.17 24.33 -4.97
N LEU A 644 18.70 23.10 -4.72
CA LEU A 644 19.16 22.25 -3.63
C LEU A 644 20.04 21.15 -4.21
N THR A 645 21.33 21.19 -3.90
CA THR A 645 22.35 20.29 -4.46
C THR A 645 22.73 19.13 -3.54
N PHE A 646 21.98 18.95 -2.46
CA PHE A 646 22.23 17.95 -1.42
C PHE A 646 22.05 16.51 -1.93
N SER A 647 22.61 15.53 -1.20
CA SER A 647 22.32 14.12 -1.45
C SER A 647 20.83 13.82 -1.27
N GLU A 648 20.33 12.75 -1.93
CA GLU A 648 18.93 12.32 -1.86
C GLU A 648 18.37 12.26 -0.44
N ALA A 649 19.18 11.81 0.52
CA ALA A 649 18.78 11.68 1.92
C ALA A 649 18.46 13.02 2.61
N LEU A 650 19.10 14.12 2.20
CA LEU A 650 18.93 15.45 2.80
C LEU A 650 17.96 16.34 2.02
N LEU A 651 17.69 16.04 0.75
CA LEU A 651 16.84 16.85 -0.12
C LEU A 651 15.45 17.07 0.44
N LYS A 652 14.81 16.03 1.01
CA LYS A 652 13.46 16.17 1.57
C LYS A 652 13.42 17.22 2.68
N HIS A 653 14.39 17.19 3.59
CA HIS A 653 14.48 18.16 4.68
C HIS A 653 14.84 19.56 4.15
N ALA A 654 15.79 19.66 3.22
CA ALA A 654 16.17 20.93 2.61
C ALA A 654 15.02 21.59 1.83
N ALA A 655 14.25 20.80 1.09
CA ALA A 655 13.09 21.27 0.36
C ALA A 655 12.00 21.78 1.30
N GLN A 656 11.82 21.14 2.46
CA GLN A 656 10.91 21.63 3.49
C GLN A 656 11.38 22.96 4.07
N GLN A 657 12.67 23.10 4.41
CA GLN A 657 13.21 24.36 4.92
C GLN A 657 12.99 25.52 3.95
N VAL A 658 13.22 25.31 2.65
CA VAL A 658 12.93 26.34 1.64
C VAL A 658 11.45 26.72 1.62
N ARG A 659 10.54 25.74 1.70
CA ARG A 659 9.10 25.97 1.75
C ARG A 659 8.68 26.74 3.01
N ASP A 660 9.26 26.41 4.16
CA ASP A 660 8.98 27.07 5.45
C ASP A 660 9.32 28.58 5.41
N TRP A 661 10.32 28.97 4.61
CA TRP A 661 10.70 30.36 4.37
C TRP A 661 9.99 31.01 3.17
N GLY A 662 9.02 30.34 2.55
CA GLY A 662 8.23 30.86 1.42
C GLY A 662 8.93 30.81 0.07
N GLY A 663 9.95 29.97 -0.09
CA GLY A 663 10.64 29.74 -1.36
C GLY A 663 10.10 28.52 -2.12
N VAL A 664 10.55 28.35 -3.36
CA VAL A 664 10.25 27.19 -4.21
C VAL A 664 11.51 26.31 -4.29
N PRO A 665 11.52 25.10 -3.71
CA PRO A 665 12.69 24.23 -3.79
C PRO A 665 12.84 23.67 -5.21
N VAL A 666 14.08 23.58 -5.67
CA VAL A 666 14.46 22.94 -6.92
C VAL A 666 15.43 21.81 -6.58
N SER A 667 14.90 20.60 -6.42
CA SER A 667 15.64 19.45 -5.91
C SER A 667 16.46 18.79 -7.02
N ARG A 668 17.80 18.96 -6.99
CA ARG A 668 18.72 18.37 -7.96
C ARG A 668 19.99 17.87 -7.25
N PRO A 669 20.01 16.62 -6.76
CA PRO A 669 21.21 16.05 -6.18
C PRO A 669 22.34 16.02 -7.21
N MET A 670 23.44 16.73 -6.96
CA MET A 670 24.57 16.75 -7.89
C MET A 670 25.43 15.48 -7.79
N VAL A 671 25.25 14.71 -6.73
CA VAL A 671 25.96 13.46 -6.47
C VAL A 671 25.01 12.39 -5.96
N CYS A 672 25.16 11.17 -6.47
CA CYS A 672 24.53 9.96 -5.96
C CYS A 672 25.50 9.18 -5.08
N LEU A 673 24.98 8.58 -4.01
CA LEU A 673 25.75 7.78 -3.07
C LEU A 673 25.55 6.30 -3.39
N SER A 674 26.56 5.66 -3.98
CA SER A 674 26.52 4.27 -4.40
C SER A 674 27.26 3.38 -3.38
N PRO A 675 26.56 2.55 -2.57
CA PRO A 675 27.21 1.67 -1.59
C PRO A 675 28.13 0.64 -2.26
N ARG A 676 29.28 0.37 -1.65
CA ARG A 676 30.22 -0.66 -2.13
C ARG A 676 29.89 -2.02 -1.52
N LEU A 677 29.04 -2.78 -2.21
CA LEU A 677 28.58 -4.11 -1.80
C LEU A 677 29.54 -5.25 -2.21
N ASP A 678 30.62 -4.95 -2.92
CA ASP A 678 31.66 -5.89 -3.34
C ASP A 678 32.63 -6.22 -2.18
N GLU A 679 32.96 -5.24 -1.33
CA GLU A 679 33.92 -5.39 -0.23
C GLU A 679 33.21 -5.55 1.13
N ARG A 680 32.46 -6.64 1.33
CA ARG A 680 31.66 -6.92 2.55
C ARG A 680 32.39 -7.74 3.63
N GLY A 681 33.70 -7.96 3.51
CA GLY A 681 34.46 -8.79 4.47
C GLY A 681 34.33 -8.31 5.92
N TRP A 682 34.24 -7.00 6.12
CA TRP A 682 34.08 -6.35 7.43
C TRP A 682 32.70 -6.52 8.06
N LEU A 683 31.65 -6.85 7.28
CA LEU A 683 30.28 -7.08 7.78
C LEU A 683 30.08 -8.47 8.37
N ARG A 684 31.01 -9.41 8.15
CA ARG A 684 30.87 -10.79 8.62
C ARG A 684 30.80 -10.89 10.15
N ASP A 685 31.58 -10.06 10.84
CA ASP A 685 31.55 -9.96 12.30
C ASP A 685 31.88 -8.54 12.74
N LEU A 686 30.86 -7.72 12.95
CA LEU A 686 31.02 -6.33 13.43
C LEU A 686 31.43 -6.26 14.91
N ARG A 687 31.18 -7.33 15.69
CA ARG A 687 31.53 -7.39 17.12
C ARG A 687 33.02 -7.47 17.39
N GLN A 688 33.83 -7.73 16.35
CA GLN A 688 35.30 -7.71 16.46
C GLN A 688 35.85 -6.28 16.65
N TYR A 689 35.05 -5.25 16.43
CA TYR A 689 35.45 -3.85 16.56
C TYR A 689 35.00 -3.29 17.90
N ASP A 690 35.87 -2.51 18.55
CA ASP A 690 35.52 -1.81 19.79
C ASP A 690 34.77 -0.51 19.48
N TRP A 691 35.11 0.12 18.35
CA TRP A 691 34.57 1.39 17.89
C TRP A 691 34.35 1.41 16.37
N SER A 692 33.30 2.09 15.92
CA SER A 692 33.17 2.57 14.55
C SER A 692 33.23 4.10 14.51
N VAL A 693 34.06 4.62 13.60
CA VAL A 693 34.23 6.05 13.37
C VAL A 693 33.50 6.45 12.09
N VAL A 694 32.50 7.31 12.23
CA VAL A 694 31.66 7.79 11.13
C VAL A 694 31.67 9.31 11.10
N THR A 695 32.20 9.89 10.02
CA THR A 695 32.49 11.33 9.97
C THR A 695 31.52 12.16 9.14
N SER A 696 30.43 11.57 8.64
CA SER A 696 29.44 12.32 7.86
C SER A 696 28.04 11.71 7.94
N PRO A 697 26.96 12.51 7.83
CA PRO A 697 25.58 12.01 7.77
C PRO A 697 25.37 11.03 6.60
N SER A 698 25.96 11.31 5.44
CA SER A 698 25.89 10.44 4.26
C SER A 698 26.44 9.03 4.50
N ALA A 699 27.50 8.91 5.31
CA ALA A 699 28.04 7.61 5.69
C ALA A 699 27.08 6.81 6.58
N VAL A 700 26.29 7.49 7.44
CA VAL A 700 25.23 6.84 8.24
C VAL A 700 24.18 6.23 7.34
N ASP A 701 23.69 6.99 6.35
CA ASP A 701 22.68 6.50 5.40
C ASP A 701 23.15 5.31 4.60
N CYS A 702 24.37 5.38 4.05
CA CYS A 702 24.98 4.28 3.33
C CYS A 702 25.18 3.05 4.23
N LEU A 703 25.57 3.25 5.49
CA LEU A 703 25.74 2.16 6.45
C LEU A 703 24.40 1.48 6.72
N MET A 704 23.37 2.25 7.07
CA MET A 704 22.03 1.71 7.35
C MET A 704 21.42 1.03 6.13
N LYS A 705 21.59 1.59 4.93
CA LYS A 705 21.17 0.97 3.67
C LYS A 705 21.89 -0.36 3.45
N THR A 706 23.21 -0.39 3.67
CA THR A 706 24.01 -1.62 3.54
C THR A 706 23.56 -2.68 4.54
N LEU A 707 23.41 -2.34 5.83
CA LEU A 707 22.98 -3.27 6.88
C LEU A 707 21.59 -3.85 6.60
N ARG A 708 20.64 -3.04 6.10
CA ARG A 708 19.31 -3.52 5.70
C ARG A 708 19.37 -4.46 4.50
N GLN A 709 20.14 -4.09 3.46
CA GLN A 709 20.31 -4.93 2.26
C GLN A 709 20.99 -6.26 2.56
N THR A 710 21.84 -6.32 3.58
CA THR A 710 22.50 -7.55 4.03
C THR A 710 21.78 -8.28 5.16
N MET A 711 20.62 -7.76 5.61
CA MET A 711 19.87 -8.30 6.75
C MET A 711 20.76 -8.48 8.01
N THR A 712 21.69 -7.55 8.23
CA THR A 712 22.63 -7.60 9.36
C THR A 712 21.93 -7.16 10.65
N ASP A 713 22.14 -7.92 11.73
CA ASP A 713 21.60 -7.60 13.06
C ASP A 713 22.23 -6.30 13.59
N LEU A 714 21.42 -5.26 13.76
CA LEU A 714 21.87 -3.95 14.25
C LEU A 714 22.52 -4.02 15.64
N ARG A 715 22.19 -5.03 16.46
CA ARG A 715 22.81 -5.25 17.78
C ARG A 715 24.29 -5.65 17.68
N SER A 716 24.78 -5.97 16.48
CA SER A 716 26.20 -6.26 16.23
C SER A 716 27.05 -5.02 16.00
N LEU A 717 26.46 -3.81 15.93
CA LEU A 717 27.21 -2.56 15.75
C LEU A 717 28.15 -2.31 16.95
N PRO A 718 29.41 -1.90 16.70
CA PRO A 718 30.33 -1.47 17.75
C PRO A 718 29.94 -0.07 18.27
N ARG A 719 30.62 0.39 19.33
CA ARG A 719 30.41 1.75 19.86
C ARG A 719 30.65 2.81 18.78
N LEU A 720 29.81 3.83 18.72
CA LEU A 720 29.80 4.83 17.66
C LEU A 720 30.50 6.12 18.10
N LEU A 721 31.61 6.44 17.45
CA LEU A 721 32.24 7.77 17.50
C LEU A 721 31.89 8.55 16.24
N VAL A 722 31.14 9.63 16.39
CA VAL A 722 30.72 10.49 15.27
C VAL A 722 31.47 11.82 15.29
N ALA A 723 31.68 12.41 14.11
CA ALA A 723 32.46 13.65 14.02
C ALA A 723 31.74 14.89 14.58
N GLY A 724 30.41 14.93 14.56
CA GLY A 724 29.66 16.12 14.98
C GLY A 724 28.14 15.93 15.02
N PRO A 725 27.41 16.98 15.41
CA PRO A 725 25.98 16.88 15.76
C PRO A 725 25.11 16.49 14.57
N GLY A 726 25.45 16.92 13.35
CA GLY A 726 24.73 16.49 12.15
C GLY A 726 24.81 14.99 11.87
N THR A 727 25.95 14.36 12.18
CA THR A 727 26.11 12.91 12.03
C THR A 727 25.39 12.16 13.15
N ALA A 728 25.44 12.67 14.39
CA ALA A 728 24.71 12.13 15.53
C ALA A 728 23.19 12.13 15.30
N ALA A 729 22.63 13.29 14.92
CA ALA A 729 21.21 13.45 14.60
C ALA A 729 20.74 12.49 13.50
N ARG A 730 21.64 12.13 12.55
CA ARG A 730 21.30 11.17 11.51
C ARG A 730 21.18 9.74 12.04
N PHE A 731 22.03 9.32 12.98
CA PHE A 731 21.86 8.04 13.66
C PHE A 731 20.59 8.01 14.52
N GLU A 732 20.27 9.12 15.20
CA GLU A 732 19.06 9.24 16.02
C GLU A 732 17.78 9.07 15.18
N ALA A 733 17.78 9.57 13.94
CA ALA A 733 16.68 9.35 12.99
C ALA A 733 16.44 7.86 12.64
N TYR A 734 17.42 7.00 12.90
CA TYR A 734 17.32 5.54 12.80
C TYR A 734 17.09 4.85 14.15
N GLY A 735 16.91 5.62 15.23
CA GLY A 735 16.74 5.11 16.59
C GLY A 735 18.04 4.66 17.25
N ILE A 736 19.19 5.14 16.77
CA ILE A 736 20.52 4.78 17.29
C ILE A 736 21.15 6.03 17.91
N GLN A 737 21.55 5.95 19.17
CA GLN A 737 22.29 7.03 19.83
C GLN A 737 23.79 6.83 19.61
N ALA A 738 24.52 7.89 19.26
CA ALA A 738 25.97 7.82 19.18
C ALA A 738 26.59 7.78 20.58
N ASP A 739 27.58 6.92 20.79
CA ASP A 739 28.27 6.77 22.08
C ASP A 739 29.20 7.94 22.40
N ALA A 740 29.78 8.56 21.36
CA ALA A 740 30.75 9.64 21.51
C ALA A 740 30.73 10.64 20.36
N GLN A 741 31.07 11.89 20.70
CA GLN A 741 31.23 13.01 19.77
C GLN A 741 32.24 14.03 20.34
N PRO A 742 33.08 14.69 19.52
CA PRO A 742 33.90 15.83 19.95
C PRO A 742 33.05 17.00 20.48
N ALA A 743 33.56 17.70 21.50
CA ALA A 743 32.90 18.87 22.10
C ALA A 743 33.06 20.15 21.25
N ALA A 744 34.14 20.24 20.46
CA ALA A 744 34.44 21.32 19.53
C ALA A 744 35.27 20.76 18.36
N ASP A 745 35.33 21.49 17.24
CA ASP A 745 35.97 21.06 15.97
C ASP A 745 35.41 19.73 15.44
N PHE A 746 34.30 19.80 14.69
CA PHE A 746 33.60 18.63 14.17
C PHE A 746 34.26 17.97 12.93
N GLY A 747 35.56 18.21 12.74
CA GLY A 747 36.37 17.63 11.67
C GLY A 747 37.22 16.44 12.11
N CYS A 748 38.12 15.99 11.23
CA CYS A 748 39.08 14.93 11.53
C CYS A 748 39.98 15.26 12.74
N ALA A 749 40.27 16.54 12.97
CA ALA A 749 41.13 17.00 14.06
C ALA A 749 40.47 16.81 15.43
N GLY A 750 39.21 17.24 15.62
CA GLY A 750 38.49 17.01 16.88
C GLY A 750 38.21 15.53 17.15
N VAL A 751 37.92 14.72 16.13
CA VAL A 751 37.83 13.25 16.28
C VAL A 751 39.15 12.68 16.81
N LEU A 752 40.28 13.13 16.26
CA LEU A 752 41.60 12.66 16.68
C LEU A 752 41.96 13.11 18.11
N GLU A 753 41.62 14.35 18.49
CA GLU A 753 41.80 14.86 19.84
C GLU A 753 40.98 14.06 20.85
N TRP A 754 39.71 13.78 20.52
CA TRP A 754 38.86 12.94 21.36
C TRP A 754 39.44 11.54 21.51
N VAL A 755 39.88 10.92 20.42
CA VAL A 755 40.51 9.59 20.43
C VAL A 755 41.74 9.55 21.33
N ARG A 756 42.64 10.54 21.22
CA ARG A 756 43.87 10.60 22.04
C ARG A 756 43.61 10.68 23.54
N ARG A 757 42.45 11.20 23.94
CA ARG A 757 42.06 11.35 25.35
C ARG A 757 41.34 10.13 25.92
N HIS A 758 40.67 9.34 25.09
CA HIS A 758 39.70 8.34 25.56
C HIS A 758 39.97 6.91 25.12
N LEU A 759 40.67 6.68 24.01
CA LEU A 759 40.95 5.32 23.52
C LEU A 759 42.31 4.84 23.99
N THR A 760 42.43 3.53 24.14
CA THR A 760 43.66 2.86 24.56
C THR A 760 44.37 2.17 23.39
N THR A 761 45.69 2.05 23.49
CA THR A 761 46.51 1.34 22.50
C THR A 761 46.02 -0.10 22.31
N GLY A 762 45.81 -0.51 21.05
CA GLY A 762 45.38 -1.86 20.69
C GLY A 762 43.89 -2.02 20.38
N GLU A 763 43.02 -1.08 20.75
CA GLU A 763 41.59 -1.11 20.38
C GLU A 763 41.42 -1.15 18.86
N ARG A 764 40.40 -1.91 18.42
CA ARG A 764 40.06 -2.12 17.01
C ARG A 764 39.00 -1.12 16.56
N VAL A 765 39.35 -0.32 15.56
CA VAL A 765 38.51 0.76 15.04
C VAL A 765 38.12 0.49 13.59
N LEU A 766 36.83 0.48 13.32
CA LEU A 766 36.27 0.45 11.98
C LEU A 766 35.97 1.88 11.51
N ARG A 767 36.79 2.42 10.62
CA ARG A 767 36.53 3.72 9.99
C ARG A 767 35.72 3.53 8.72
N LEU A 768 34.53 4.13 8.68
CA LEU A 768 33.64 4.10 7.52
C LEU A 768 33.68 5.46 6.82
N ARG A 769 34.07 5.47 5.54
CA ARG A 769 34.25 6.72 4.78
C ARG A 769 33.78 6.63 3.34
N SER A 770 33.71 7.78 2.68
CA SER A 770 33.59 7.86 1.23
C SER A 770 34.90 7.56 0.51
N ASP A 771 34.79 7.26 -0.78
CA ASP A 771 35.91 7.18 -1.73
C ASP A 771 36.73 8.49 -1.81
N ARG A 772 36.08 9.64 -1.67
CA ARG A 772 36.73 10.96 -1.70
C ARG A 772 37.46 11.33 -0.41
N ALA A 773 37.11 10.73 0.72
CA ALA A 773 37.79 11.01 1.99
C ALA A 773 39.17 10.35 2.01
N GLY A 774 40.23 11.13 2.26
CA GLY A 774 41.61 10.63 2.26
C GLY A 774 41.95 9.68 3.42
N ALA A 775 43.09 9.01 3.30
CA ALA A 775 43.62 8.07 4.31
C ALA A 775 44.23 8.77 5.55
N GLY A 776 44.32 10.11 5.56
CA GLY A 776 45.02 10.87 6.61
C GLY A 776 44.50 10.60 8.03
N LEU A 777 43.18 10.55 8.24
CA LEU A 777 42.61 10.23 9.56
C LEU A 777 42.93 8.78 9.96
N ALA A 778 42.85 7.80 9.06
CA ALA A 778 43.24 6.42 9.37
C ALA A 778 44.73 6.32 9.75
N HIS A 779 45.61 7.05 9.07
CA HIS A 779 47.03 7.10 9.43
C HIS A 779 47.24 7.72 10.81
N ALA A 780 46.55 8.82 11.12
CA ALA A 780 46.63 9.47 12.42
C ALA A 780 46.08 8.60 13.57
N LEU A 781 44.99 7.87 13.33
CA LEU A 781 44.42 6.92 14.29
C LEU A 781 45.39 5.75 14.55
N ARG A 782 46.03 5.20 13.52
CA ARG A 782 47.09 4.18 13.67
C ARG A 782 48.30 4.74 14.43
N GLY A 783 48.65 6.00 14.21
CA GLY A 783 49.70 6.70 14.96
C GLY A 783 49.39 6.86 16.45
N CYS A 784 48.13 6.74 16.87
CA CYS A 784 47.72 6.68 18.27
C CYS A 784 47.78 5.24 18.86
N GLY A 785 48.31 4.27 18.10
CA GLY A 785 48.45 2.88 18.53
C GLY A 785 47.19 2.02 18.34
N LEU A 786 46.23 2.46 17.52
CA LEU A 786 44.98 1.75 17.26
C LEU A 786 45.08 0.81 16.07
N ARG A 787 44.31 -0.28 16.08
CA ARG A 787 44.16 -1.19 14.93
C ARG A 787 43.01 -0.72 14.06
N VAL A 788 43.31 -0.07 12.94
CA VAL A 788 42.31 0.61 12.11
C VAL A 788 42.07 -0.13 10.80
N ASP A 789 40.83 -0.59 10.61
CA ASP A 789 40.31 -1.01 9.32
C ASP A 789 39.62 0.20 8.66
N ASP A 790 40.15 0.66 7.53
CA ASP A 790 39.68 1.85 6.81
C ASP A 790 38.89 1.44 5.57
N VAL A 791 37.56 1.49 5.67
CA VAL A 791 36.65 0.94 4.68
C VAL A 791 36.01 2.07 3.86
N VAL A 792 36.11 1.92 2.53
CA VAL A 792 35.36 2.74 1.57
C VAL A 792 33.93 2.20 1.49
N LEU A 793 33.02 2.83 2.23
CA LEU A 793 31.63 2.38 2.35
C LEU A 793 30.80 2.69 1.09
N TYR A 794 31.07 3.82 0.43
CA TYR A 794 30.32 4.26 -0.74
C TYR A 794 31.15 5.13 -1.67
N ARG A 795 30.72 5.22 -2.93
CA ARG A 795 31.27 6.11 -3.96
C ARG A 795 30.38 7.32 -4.18
N ASN A 796 31.01 8.45 -4.52
CA ASN A 796 30.30 9.67 -4.92
C ASN A 796 30.28 9.74 -6.44
N GLU A 797 29.17 9.32 -7.03
CA GLU A 797 28.98 9.32 -8.48
C GLU A 797 28.29 10.62 -8.90
N PRO A 798 28.83 11.36 -9.88
CA PRO A 798 28.17 12.57 -10.35
C PRO A 798 26.83 12.23 -10.99
N MET A 799 25.80 12.97 -10.62
CA MET A 799 24.50 12.88 -11.28
C MET A 799 24.51 13.78 -12.51
N VAL A 800 24.15 13.22 -13.66
CA VAL A 800 24.08 13.97 -14.92
C VAL A 800 22.63 14.31 -15.21
N TYR A 801 22.37 15.60 -15.39
CA TYR A 801 21.07 16.12 -15.80
C TYR A 801 21.13 16.56 -17.24
N ALA A 802 20.13 16.18 -18.02
CA ALA A 802 20.04 16.57 -19.43
C ALA A 802 20.01 18.10 -19.63
N ARG A 803 19.45 18.85 -18.67
CA ARG A 803 19.29 20.31 -18.76
C ARG A 803 19.48 21.00 -17.42
N LYS A 804 19.86 22.28 -17.48
CA LYS A 804 19.93 23.18 -16.33
C LYS A 804 18.54 23.58 -15.86
N PRO A 805 18.19 23.41 -14.58
CA PRO A 805 16.92 23.88 -14.06
C PRO A 805 16.88 25.42 -13.99
N ARG A 806 15.68 25.99 -13.95
CA ARG A 806 15.47 27.40 -13.63
C ARG A 806 15.57 27.59 -12.11
N PHE A 807 16.46 28.48 -11.67
CA PHE A 807 16.64 28.84 -10.26
C PHE A 807 17.16 30.28 -10.11
N ASP A 808 16.95 30.86 -8.94
CA ASP A 808 17.34 32.22 -8.55
C ASP A 808 18.45 32.23 -7.49
N MET A 809 18.50 31.16 -6.70
CA MET A 809 19.47 30.95 -5.63
C MET A 809 19.99 29.51 -5.68
N ALA A 810 21.18 29.24 -5.16
CA ALA A 810 21.75 27.90 -5.06
C ALA A 810 22.38 27.65 -3.69
N VAL A 811 22.19 26.43 -3.16
CA VAL A 811 22.74 26.01 -1.86
C VAL A 811 23.66 24.81 -2.05
N PHE A 812 24.87 24.89 -1.49
CA PHE A 812 25.91 23.86 -1.60
C PHE A 812 26.38 23.33 -0.24
N ALA A 813 26.28 22.02 -0.03
CA ALA A 813 26.82 21.35 1.16
C ALA A 813 28.23 20.76 0.97
N SER A 814 28.67 20.53 -0.27
CA SER A 814 29.94 19.86 -0.54
C SER A 814 30.63 20.40 -1.78
N GLY A 815 31.96 20.33 -1.80
CA GLY A 815 32.75 20.67 -2.99
C GLY A 815 32.44 19.77 -4.20
N ALA A 816 32.10 18.50 -3.96
CA ALA A 816 31.72 17.56 -5.02
C ALA A 816 30.46 18.01 -5.79
N ALA A 817 29.48 18.57 -5.08
CA ALA A 817 28.27 19.12 -5.69
C ALA A 817 28.57 20.37 -6.52
N VAL A 818 29.48 21.24 -6.04
CA VAL A 818 29.96 22.41 -6.79
C VAL A 818 30.65 21.98 -8.07
N GLU A 819 31.63 21.08 -7.98
CA GLU A 819 32.38 20.56 -9.12
C GLU A 819 31.46 19.92 -10.17
N SER A 820 30.51 19.09 -9.73
CA SER A 820 29.56 18.42 -10.64
C SER A 820 28.63 19.42 -11.34
N LEU A 821 28.14 20.44 -10.64
CA LEU A 821 27.31 21.48 -11.24
C LEU A 821 28.09 22.28 -12.29
N LEU A 822 29.32 22.68 -11.96
CA LEU A 822 30.17 23.45 -12.87
C LEU A 822 30.63 22.63 -14.08
N ALA A 823 30.89 21.34 -13.90
CA ALA A 823 31.22 20.44 -15.01
C ALA A 823 30.05 20.29 -15.99
N GLN A 824 28.81 20.39 -15.52
CA GLN A 824 27.61 20.25 -16.34
C GLN A 824 27.20 21.54 -17.05
N TRP A 825 27.24 22.68 -16.35
CA TRP A 825 26.61 23.91 -16.84
C TRP A 825 27.53 25.14 -16.86
N GLY A 826 28.82 24.95 -16.57
CA GLY A 826 29.79 26.05 -16.53
C GLY A 826 29.60 26.98 -15.34
N ARG A 827 30.46 28.00 -15.24
CA ARG A 827 30.40 29.01 -14.17
C ARG A 827 29.27 30.00 -14.39
N GLU A 828 28.90 30.21 -15.66
CA GLU A 828 27.82 31.11 -16.09
C GLU A 828 26.48 30.69 -15.49
N ALA A 829 26.32 29.41 -15.13
CA ALA A 829 25.14 28.88 -14.47
C ALA A 829 24.78 29.61 -13.16
N LEU A 830 25.79 30.14 -12.44
CA LEU A 830 25.65 30.84 -11.17
C LEU A 830 25.76 32.37 -11.31
N THR A 831 26.01 32.89 -12.51
CA THR A 831 26.09 34.34 -12.72
C THR A 831 24.74 35.00 -12.42
N GLY A 832 24.78 36.04 -11.58
CA GLY A 832 23.59 36.77 -11.14
C GLY A 832 22.66 35.97 -10.22
N LYS A 833 23.13 34.84 -9.68
CA LYS A 833 22.41 34.01 -8.71
C LYS A 833 23.00 34.20 -7.32
N ARG A 834 22.17 34.11 -6.29
CA ARG A 834 22.65 34.11 -4.91
C ARG A 834 23.12 32.72 -4.51
N VAL A 835 24.29 32.64 -3.89
CA VAL A 835 24.95 31.39 -3.54
C VAL A 835 25.15 31.32 -2.03
N ALA A 836 24.55 30.30 -1.42
CA ALA A 836 24.80 29.93 -0.04
C ALA A 836 25.60 28.61 0.02
N ALA A 837 26.50 28.50 0.98
CA ALA A 837 27.31 27.30 1.14
C ALA A 837 27.58 26.94 2.60
N PHE A 838 27.76 25.64 2.85
CA PHE A 838 28.29 25.16 4.11
C PHE A 838 29.77 25.57 4.24
N PRO A 839 30.25 25.83 5.46
CA PRO A 839 31.66 26.07 5.69
C PRO A 839 32.51 24.84 5.28
N GLY A 840 33.76 25.09 4.87
CA GLY A 840 34.70 24.03 4.47
C GLY A 840 34.69 23.71 2.97
N SER A 841 34.47 22.45 2.60
CA SER A 841 34.75 21.96 1.24
C SER A 841 33.94 22.63 0.13
N ALA A 842 32.68 23.03 0.39
CA ALA A 842 31.86 23.75 -0.57
C ALA A 842 32.40 25.15 -0.85
N CYS A 843 32.70 25.92 0.21
CA CYS A 843 33.32 27.24 0.11
C CYS A 843 34.68 27.18 -0.59
N ALA A 844 35.52 26.19 -0.27
CA ALA A 844 36.82 26.02 -0.91
C ALA A 844 36.70 25.73 -2.42
N ALA A 845 35.73 24.91 -2.83
CA ALA A 845 35.47 24.63 -4.24
C ALA A 845 34.94 25.86 -5.00
N LEU A 846 34.02 26.62 -4.39
CA LEU A 846 33.50 27.88 -4.97
C LEU A 846 34.59 28.93 -5.11
N ALA A 847 35.45 29.10 -4.09
CA ALA A 847 36.59 30.01 -4.13
C ALA A 847 37.60 29.61 -5.20
N LYS A 848 37.95 28.32 -5.32
CA LYS A 848 38.82 27.80 -6.39
C LYS A 848 38.22 28.05 -7.77
N ALA A 849 36.90 27.98 -7.89
CA ALA A 849 36.18 28.30 -9.11
C ALA A 849 35.96 29.82 -9.30
N GLY A 850 36.45 30.70 -8.42
CA GLY A 850 36.26 32.15 -8.51
C GLY A 850 34.79 32.58 -8.48
N ILE A 851 33.95 31.91 -7.70
CA ILE A 851 32.53 32.22 -7.54
C ILE A 851 32.34 32.81 -6.14
N PRO A 852 31.79 34.03 -6.02
CA PRO A 852 31.53 34.62 -4.71
C PRO A 852 30.44 33.83 -3.98
N VAL A 853 30.58 33.73 -2.66
CA VAL A 853 29.59 33.12 -1.77
C VAL A 853 28.92 34.26 -1.02
N ASP A 854 27.63 34.48 -1.25
CA ASP A 854 26.87 35.54 -0.60
C ASP A 854 26.60 35.22 0.88
N VAL A 855 26.39 33.93 1.18
CA VAL A 855 26.10 33.44 2.54
C VAL A 855 26.91 32.20 2.87
N VAL A 856 27.75 32.31 3.89
CA VAL A 856 28.39 31.14 4.53
C VAL A 856 27.60 30.81 5.79
N ALA A 857 27.04 29.60 5.84
CA ALA A 857 26.21 29.18 6.96
C ALA A 857 26.99 29.19 8.28
N ALA A 858 26.39 29.71 9.35
CA ALA A 858 27.01 29.72 10.68
C ALA A 858 27.31 28.30 11.20
N GLU A 859 26.43 27.36 10.88
CA GLU A 859 26.59 25.94 11.18
C GLU A 859 26.48 25.10 9.89
N PRO A 860 27.19 23.95 9.79
CA PRO A 860 27.11 23.07 8.63
C PRO A 860 25.83 22.22 8.65
N THR A 861 24.67 22.86 8.80
CA THR A 861 23.35 22.23 8.79
C THR A 861 22.46 22.84 7.70
N VAL A 862 21.50 22.05 7.22
CA VAL A 862 20.57 22.49 6.17
C VAL A 862 19.72 23.66 6.66
N ALA A 863 19.20 23.56 7.89
CA ALA A 863 18.36 24.58 8.49
C ALA A 863 19.09 25.92 8.64
N ALA A 864 20.34 25.91 9.15
CA ALA A 864 21.14 27.13 9.27
C ALA A 864 21.42 27.75 7.90
N CYS A 865 21.85 26.95 6.92
CA CYS A 865 22.21 27.49 5.60
C CYS A 865 21.02 28.11 4.85
N VAL A 866 19.86 27.47 4.88
CA VAL A 866 18.65 28.02 4.24
C VAL A 866 18.10 29.22 5.04
N GLY A 867 18.14 29.17 6.37
CA GLY A 867 17.73 30.27 7.23
C GLY A 867 18.61 31.52 7.07
N ASP A 868 19.92 31.35 7.01
CA ASP A 868 20.88 32.44 6.78
C ASP A 868 20.69 33.05 5.38
N LEU A 869 20.41 32.22 4.36
CA LEU A 869 20.06 32.69 3.01
C LEU A 869 18.77 33.51 3.02
N ALA A 870 17.75 33.07 3.75
CA ALA A 870 16.49 33.78 3.90
C ALA A 870 16.67 35.12 4.64
N LEU A 871 17.45 35.13 5.73
CA LEU A 871 17.78 36.36 6.46
C LEU A 871 18.54 37.36 5.58
N HIS A 872 19.51 36.87 4.80
CA HIS A 872 20.26 37.69 3.86
C HIS A 872 19.32 38.34 2.83
N ASP A 873 18.37 37.58 2.27
CA ASP A 873 17.45 38.13 1.28
C ASP A 873 16.50 39.19 1.86
N VAL A 874 16.03 38.97 3.10
CA VAL A 874 15.20 39.96 3.80
C VAL A 874 15.97 41.26 4.04
N ARG A 875 17.22 41.18 4.52
CA ARG A 875 18.05 42.38 4.76
C ARG A 875 18.24 43.18 3.48
N ARG A 876 18.59 42.50 2.39
CA ARG A 876 18.79 43.15 1.10
C ARG A 876 17.51 43.81 0.57
N ALA A 877 16.36 43.14 0.70
CA ALA A 877 15.07 43.72 0.32
C ALA A 877 14.73 44.97 1.14
N MET A 878 15.04 44.99 2.45
CA MET A 878 14.87 46.17 3.29
C MET A 878 15.76 47.33 2.86
N GLU A 879 17.02 47.04 2.50
CA GLU A 879 17.98 48.03 2.01
C GLU A 879 17.54 48.64 0.67
N GLU A 880 17.11 47.82 -0.29
CA GLU A 880 16.55 48.24 -1.60
C GLU A 880 15.32 49.17 -1.43
N GLU A 881 14.44 48.90 -0.46
CA GLU A 881 13.27 49.75 -0.16
C GLU A 881 13.66 51.08 0.49
N THR A 882 14.70 51.13 1.32
CA THR A 882 15.20 52.38 1.91
C THR A 882 15.96 53.27 0.92
N GLU A 883 16.57 52.72 -0.13
CA GLU A 883 17.29 53.47 -1.16
C GLU A 883 16.39 53.99 -2.29
N THR A 884 15.14 53.51 -2.38
CA THR A 884 14.16 54.01 -3.35
C THR A 884 13.43 55.23 -2.75
N PRO A 885 13.63 56.46 -3.25
CA PRO A 885 12.89 57.61 -2.72
C PRO A 885 11.38 57.38 -2.96
N PRO A 886 10.49 57.82 -2.04
CA PRO A 886 9.06 57.71 -2.27
C PRO A 886 8.73 58.42 -3.59
N GLY A 887 8.25 57.65 -4.57
CA GLY A 887 7.83 58.20 -5.87
C GLY A 887 6.69 59.20 -5.69
N PRO A 888 6.54 60.18 -6.60
CA PRO A 888 5.47 61.19 -6.54
C PRO A 888 4.07 60.58 -6.59
#